data_AF-A0A1W1ZEE1-F1
#
_entry.id   AF-A0A1W1ZEE1-F1
#
_cell.length_a   1.000
_cell.length_b   1.000
_cell.length_c   1.000
_cell.angle_alpha   90.00
_cell.angle_beta   90.00
_cell.angle_gamma   90.00
#
_symmetry.space_group_name_H-M   'P 1'
#
loop_
_entity.id
_entity.type
_entity.pdbx_description
1 polymer ?
#
loop_
_entity_poly.entity_id
_entity_poly.type
_entity_poly.pdbx_seq_one_letter_code
_entity_poly.pdbx_strand_id
1 'polypeptide(L)'
;MAKIAFRLENSWHKTQDDPNGGFVFTLVNLSDETIKDFKLAYTSLTRVIDRSKCTNATFIQRNANYHQYAPPAGFELKPGGTWRFTVDGLNRPARHRTDGAKSAILTLPDGSHVTVAVDDLVLEGAPSQPAPPLLPEGRVTEPFYMLPWPAEAALTAGDAFPDALYPAEGTTLDDLRAIEAVNQLSRRLFSVGHMPFSLGKIENGRAIRFTQDASLDADAYALDFSADLITISHSSVGGRQYALTVLAQLLQGARSNKGLHFPVSGSIKDAPRYGWRGCHLDVSRQFYPVADVSRLIDILAWFRMNVFHWHLTDDEAWRLEIKAYPELTTTGATRGPDAPLLPQLGNGAEPVTGFYTQDNVRALVAHATALNIDVIPEIDIPGHSTATLVAIPELVDGQEAPDSYRSVQGYPNNALNPAIELTYEFLGKVFDEMVTLFPSKYLHIGGDEVAANTWMASPLARKLMEREGIEGTFGLQSYFMKRIQQMLAERGKLLAGWDEVSHGGGVNPAGTLLMAWQKPEVGLELAQQGYDVVMTPGQAYYLDMVQAEEFQEPGASWAGTVPPQHTYTYEAVAEFPPELARHMRGVQACIWSEHFLNRDYFNHLVFPRLPAIAEAAWTPRDNKDWLRFAALVRLSPRY
;
A
#
# COMPACT_ATOMS: atom_id res chain seq x y z
N MET A 1 17.02 -17.92 -20.72
CA MET A 1 16.72 -18.14 -19.29
C MET A 1 17.95 -18.80 -18.67
N ALA A 2 18.41 -18.34 -17.50
CA ALA A 2 19.51 -18.99 -16.79
C ALA A 2 19.10 -20.41 -16.36
N LYS A 3 20.02 -21.38 -16.41
CA LYS A 3 19.78 -22.75 -15.93
C LYS A 3 19.57 -22.68 -14.42
N ILE A 4 18.42 -23.14 -13.92
CA ILE A 4 18.16 -23.23 -12.47
C ILE A 4 19.05 -24.34 -11.92
N ALA A 5 20.00 -23.98 -11.05
CA ALA A 5 20.95 -24.92 -10.45
C ALA A 5 20.38 -25.63 -9.21
N PHE A 6 19.47 -24.98 -8.48
CA PHE A 6 18.90 -25.51 -7.24
C PHE A 6 17.43 -25.15 -7.11
N ARG A 7 16.67 -26.03 -6.46
CA ARG A 7 15.25 -25.84 -6.18
C ARG A 7 14.92 -26.19 -4.73
N LEU A 8 14.16 -25.35 -4.06
CA LEU A 8 13.62 -25.59 -2.73
C LEU A 8 12.12 -25.83 -2.85
N GLU A 9 11.72 -27.06 -2.57
CA GLU A 9 10.32 -27.42 -2.37
C GLU A 9 9.99 -27.27 -0.89
N ASN A 10 8.77 -26.81 -0.59
CA ASN A 10 8.31 -26.71 0.79
C ASN A 10 6.86 -27.12 0.96
N SER A 11 6.59 -27.85 2.04
CA SER A 11 5.24 -28.21 2.46
C SER A 11 5.01 -27.88 3.93
N TRP A 12 3.76 -27.63 4.30
CA TRP A 12 3.36 -27.42 5.68
C TRP A 12 2.65 -28.66 6.22
N HIS A 13 2.93 -28.97 7.47
CA HIS A 13 2.28 -30.05 8.19
C HIS A 13 1.83 -29.57 9.58
N LYS A 14 0.71 -30.10 10.04
CA LYS A 14 0.26 -29.90 11.41
C LYS A 14 0.98 -30.88 12.33
N THR A 15 1.37 -30.44 13.53
CA THR A 15 1.88 -31.34 14.57
C THR A 15 0.80 -31.59 15.63
N GLN A 16 0.91 -32.68 16.39
CA GLN A 16 -0.09 -33.01 17.42
C GLN A 16 -0.09 -31.99 18.57
N ASP A 17 1.09 -31.51 18.97
CA ASP A 17 1.28 -30.67 20.16
C ASP A 17 1.45 -29.17 19.85
N ASP A 18 1.59 -28.79 18.57
CA ASP A 18 1.72 -27.41 18.14
C ASP A 18 0.76 -27.12 16.97
N PRO A 19 -0.31 -26.33 17.21
CA PRO A 19 -1.30 -25.99 16.19
C PRO A 19 -0.72 -25.14 15.05
N ASN A 20 0.41 -24.46 15.26
CA ASN A 20 1.09 -23.69 14.22
C ASN A 20 1.82 -24.61 13.23
N GLY A 21 2.14 -25.83 13.64
CA GLY A 21 2.75 -26.84 12.79
C GLY A 21 4.21 -26.54 12.45
N GLY A 22 4.65 -27.06 11.30
CA GLY A 22 6.01 -26.95 10.82
C GLY A 22 6.12 -27.02 9.31
N PHE A 23 7.29 -26.67 8.81
CA PHE A 23 7.65 -26.82 7.40
C PHE A 23 8.54 -28.04 7.19
N VAL A 24 8.30 -28.70 6.08
CA VAL A 24 9.24 -29.61 5.45
C VAL A 24 9.89 -28.85 4.30
N PHE A 25 11.21 -28.90 4.23
CA PHE A 25 11.97 -28.37 3.11
C PHE A 25 12.70 -29.51 2.40
N THR A 26 12.67 -29.49 1.06
CA THR A 26 13.48 -30.38 0.21
C THR A 26 14.29 -29.54 -0.76
N LEU A 27 15.59 -29.43 -0.53
CA LEU A 27 16.52 -28.81 -1.47
C LEU A 27 16.99 -29.85 -2.49
N VAL A 28 16.80 -29.58 -3.78
CA VAL A 28 17.19 -30.41 -4.91
C VAL A 28 18.38 -29.76 -5.63
N ASN A 29 19.43 -30.53 -5.88
CA ASN A 29 20.56 -30.10 -6.70
C ASN A 29 20.35 -30.52 -8.16
N LEU A 30 20.13 -29.52 -9.01
CA LEU A 30 19.94 -29.67 -10.46
C LEU A 30 21.21 -29.27 -11.26
N SER A 31 22.28 -28.92 -10.55
CA SER A 31 23.59 -28.65 -11.13
C SER A 31 24.35 -29.94 -11.44
N ASP A 32 25.48 -29.80 -12.12
CA ASP A 32 26.36 -30.91 -12.48
C ASP A 32 27.47 -31.15 -11.43
N GLU A 33 27.46 -30.39 -10.32
CA GLU A 33 28.49 -30.42 -9.27
C GLU A 33 27.94 -30.91 -7.92
N THR A 34 28.78 -31.61 -7.16
CA THR A 34 28.49 -31.94 -5.75
C THR A 34 28.89 -30.77 -4.87
N ILE A 35 27.95 -30.28 -4.04
CA ILE A 35 28.25 -29.23 -3.04
C ILE A 35 28.32 -29.82 -1.63
N LYS A 36 29.16 -29.20 -0.79
CA LYS A 36 29.38 -29.54 0.63
C LYS A 36 29.46 -28.25 1.44
N ASP A 37 29.32 -28.36 2.76
CA ASP A 37 29.52 -27.26 3.71
C ASP A 37 28.77 -25.95 3.37
N PHE A 38 27.65 -26.10 2.65
CA PHE A 38 26.81 -24.98 2.22
C PHE A 38 25.83 -24.59 3.32
N LYS A 39 25.32 -23.36 3.23
CA LYS A 39 24.21 -22.87 4.08
C LYS A 39 23.03 -22.52 3.20
N LEU A 40 21.83 -22.91 3.62
CA LEU A 40 20.59 -22.51 2.97
C LEU A 40 19.94 -21.44 3.81
N ALA A 41 19.68 -20.29 3.19
CA ALA A 41 18.79 -19.28 3.73
C ALA A 41 17.47 -19.27 2.96
N TYR A 42 16.37 -18.96 3.65
CA TYR A 42 15.08 -18.68 3.04
C TYR A 42 14.38 -17.52 3.75
N THR A 43 13.49 -16.83 3.04
CA THR A 43 12.63 -15.80 3.64
C THR A 43 11.20 -16.29 3.78
N SER A 44 10.58 -16.13 4.95
CA SER A 44 9.16 -16.44 5.18
C SER A 44 8.58 -15.56 6.28
N LEU A 45 7.34 -15.07 6.08
CA LEU A 45 6.56 -14.33 7.08
C LEU A 45 6.02 -15.24 8.19
N THR A 46 5.86 -16.53 7.90
CA THR A 46 5.57 -17.55 8.91
C THR A 46 6.90 -18.04 9.44
N ARG A 47 7.27 -17.49 10.59
CA ARG A 47 8.63 -17.59 11.14
C ARG A 47 8.76 -18.79 12.05
N VAL A 48 9.92 -19.44 11.98
CA VAL A 48 10.34 -20.41 12.98
C VAL A 48 10.79 -19.64 14.22
N ILE A 49 10.08 -19.78 15.33
CA ILE A 49 10.41 -19.13 16.61
C ILE A 49 11.11 -20.07 17.59
N ASP A 50 10.87 -21.38 17.49
CA ASP A 50 11.59 -22.38 18.26
C ASP A 50 12.80 -22.91 17.48
N ARG A 51 13.97 -22.36 17.78
CA ARG A 51 15.23 -22.68 17.09
C ARG A 51 15.70 -24.12 17.34
N SER A 52 15.18 -24.78 18.37
CA SER A 52 15.57 -26.14 18.75
C SER A 52 14.83 -27.21 17.95
N LYS A 53 13.68 -26.88 17.38
CA LYS A 53 12.80 -27.82 16.67
C LYS A 53 13.15 -27.91 15.19
N CYS A 54 14.32 -28.45 14.89
CA CYS A 54 14.68 -28.83 13.52
C CYS A 54 15.25 -30.24 13.46
N THR A 55 14.92 -30.98 12.40
CA THR A 55 15.41 -32.35 12.17
C THR A 55 16.20 -32.39 10.87
N ASN A 56 17.35 -33.07 10.88
CA ASN A 56 18.26 -33.17 9.74
C ASN A 56 18.81 -31.81 9.23
N ALA A 57 18.87 -30.82 10.12
CA ALA A 57 19.44 -29.52 9.89
C ALA A 57 20.03 -28.96 11.19
N THR A 58 20.88 -27.94 11.09
CA THR A 58 21.34 -27.13 12.21
C THR A 58 20.89 -25.69 11.98
N PHE A 59 20.15 -25.11 12.94
CA PHE A 59 19.80 -23.70 12.92
C PHE A 59 21.06 -22.84 13.06
N ILE A 60 21.20 -21.82 12.20
CA ILE A 60 22.33 -20.88 12.24
C ILE A 60 21.88 -19.53 12.78
N GLN A 61 20.91 -18.90 12.12
CA GLN A 61 20.43 -17.59 12.52
C GLN A 61 19.02 -17.29 12.00
N ARG A 62 18.39 -16.28 12.60
CA ARG A 62 17.17 -15.66 12.12
C ARG A 62 17.23 -14.15 12.32
N ASN A 63 16.89 -13.39 11.29
CA ASN A 63 16.69 -11.95 11.34
C ASN A 63 15.36 -11.62 10.67
N ALA A 64 14.35 -11.24 11.47
CA ALA A 64 12.97 -11.08 11.02
C ALA A 64 12.48 -12.31 10.21
N ASN A 65 12.27 -12.12 8.90
CA ASN A 65 11.75 -13.16 7.99
C ASN A 65 12.85 -14.02 7.37
N TYR A 66 14.13 -13.66 7.52
CA TYR A 66 15.29 -14.43 7.05
C TYR A 66 15.64 -15.54 8.04
N HIS A 67 15.72 -16.77 7.55
CA HIS A 67 16.11 -17.96 8.33
C HIS A 67 17.25 -18.69 7.63
N GLN A 68 18.27 -19.11 8.37
CA GLN A 68 19.42 -19.82 7.82
C GLN A 68 19.72 -21.12 8.55
N TYR A 69 19.97 -22.17 7.77
CA TYR A 69 20.25 -23.52 8.22
C TYR A 69 21.45 -24.12 7.49
N ALA A 70 22.12 -25.05 8.16
CA ALA A 70 23.16 -25.90 7.58
C ALA A 70 22.72 -27.37 7.59
N PRO A 71 23.15 -28.18 6.61
CA PRO A 71 22.97 -29.63 6.67
C PRO A 71 23.84 -30.25 7.79
N PRO A 72 23.63 -31.53 8.14
CA PRO A 72 24.50 -32.23 9.07
C PRO A 72 25.96 -32.21 8.60
N ALA A 73 26.90 -32.21 9.56
CA ALA A 73 28.33 -32.19 9.25
C ALA A 73 28.73 -33.35 8.31
N GLY A 74 29.50 -33.04 7.27
CA GLY A 74 29.94 -34.02 6.26
C GLY A 74 28.87 -34.41 5.24
N PHE A 75 27.68 -33.80 5.26
CA PHE A 75 26.66 -34.01 4.24
C PHE A 75 27.14 -33.48 2.87
N GLU A 76 26.89 -34.27 1.82
CA GLU A 76 27.21 -33.92 0.44
C GLU A 76 25.93 -33.96 -0.42
N LEU A 77 25.62 -32.86 -1.10
CA LEU A 77 24.49 -32.79 -2.01
C LEU A 77 24.96 -33.03 -3.44
N LYS A 78 24.87 -34.28 -3.89
CA LYS A 78 25.26 -34.70 -5.25
C LYS A 78 24.28 -34.20 -6.32
N PRO A 79 24.69 -34.12 -7.61
CA PRO A 79 23.77 -33.90 -8.73
C PRO A 79 22.56 -34.85 -8.69
N GLY A 80 21.36 -34.30 -8.81
CA GLY A 80 20.09 -35.02 -8.68
C GLY A 80 19.72 -35.48 -7.26
N GLY A 81 20.60 -35.22 -6.28
CA GLY A 81 20.36 -35.53 -4.88
C GLY A 81 19.46 -34.51 -4.19
N THR A 82 18.95 -34.89 -3.02
CA THR A 82 18.11 -34.04 -2.19
C THR A 82 18.61 -33.94 -0.75
N TRP A 83 18.42 -32.76 -0.15
CA TRP A 83 18.52 -32.57 1.28
C TRP A 83 17.13 -32.21 1.82
N ARG A 84 16.52 -33.15 2.54
CA ARG A 84 15.21 -32.97 3.16
C ARG A 84 15.36 -32.75 4.66
N PHE A 85 14.78 -31.69 5.20
CA PHE A 85 14.81 -31.36 6.62
C PHE A 85 13.46 -30.80 7.09
N THR A 86 13.23 -30.78 8.40
CA THR A 86 12.01 -30.20 8.99
C THR A 86 12.34 -29.09 9.97
N VAL A 87 11.45 -28.11 10.06
CA VAL A 87 11.50 -27.03 11.05
C VAL A 87 10.09 -26.82 11.61
N ASP A 88 9.94 -26.98 12.92
CA ASP A 88 8.65 -26.83 13.62
C ASP A 88 8.71 -25.63 14.58
N GLY A 89 7.64 -25.37 15.34
CA GLY A 89 7.59 -24.23 16.24
C GLY A 89 7.43 -22.92 15.47
N LEU A 90 6.50 -22.91 14.52
CA LEU A 90 6.13 -21.71 13.78
C LEU A 90 5.41 -20.71 14.68
N ASN A 91 5.51 -19.41 14.39
CA ASN A 91 4.84 -18.37 15.15
C ASN A 91 3.31 -18.32 14.91
N ARG A 92 2.85 -18.89 13.79
CA ARG A 92 1.45 -18.98 13.38
C ARG A 92 1.28 -20.16 12.40
N PRO A 93 0.07 -20.70 12.22
CA PRO A 93 -0.17 -21.72 11.20
C PRO A 93 -0.08 -21.13 9.79
N ALA A 94 0.40 -21.92 8.83
CA ALA A 94 0.27 -21.59 7.42
C ALA A 94 -1.16 -21.86 6.95
N ARG A 95 -1.78 -20.88 6.29
CA ARG A 95 -3.13 -20.96 5.73
C ARG A 95 -3.16 -20.86 4.21
N HIS A 96 -2.11 -20.29 3.63
CA HIS A 96 -2.04 -19.96 2.21
C HIS A 96 -0.69 -20.33 1.61
N ARG A 97 -0.65 -20.51 0.29
CA ARG A 97 0.55 -20.96 -0.44
C ARG A 97 1.74 -20.01 -0.31
N THR A 98 1.48 -18.75 0.02
CA THR A 98 2.51 -17.71 0.23
C THR A 98 3.03 -17.62 1.67
N ASP A 99 2.53 -18.45 2.58
CA ASP A 99 3.01 -18.50 3.97
C ASP A 99 4.33 -19.28 4.11
N GLY A 100 4.73 -20.05 3.10
CA GLY A 100 5.99 -20.79 3.08
C GLY A 100 7.21 -19.93 2.75
N ALA A 101 8.25 -20.53 2.16
CA ALA A 101 9.38 -19.75 1.67
C ALA A 101 8.96 -18.93 0.45
N LYS A 102 9.35 -17.65 0.43
CA LYS A 102 9.16 -16.73 -0.70
C LYS A 102 10.39 -16.65 -1.61
N SER A 103 11.56 -16.91 -1.03
CA SER A 103 12.85 -16.95 -1.72
C SER A 103 13.82 -17.82 -0.93
N ALA A 104 14.86 -18.29 -1.60
CA ALA A 104 15.94 -19.03 -0.97
C ALA A 104 17.28 -18.77 -1.65
N ILE A 105 18.34 -18.87 -0.86
CA ILE A 105 19.71 -18.53 -1.21
C ILE A 105 20.62 -19.59 -0.64
N LEU A 106 21.52 -20.13 -1.46
CA LEU A 106 22.63 -20.95 -1.00
C LEU A 106 23.87 -20.09 -0.84
N THR A 107 24.54 -20.19 0.31
CA THR A 107 25.91 -19.72 0.50
C THR A 107 26.84 -20.92 0.39
N LEU A 108 27.74 -20.89 -0.58
CA LEU A 108 28.73 -21.93 -0.81
C LEU A 108 29.97 -21.72 0.09
N PRO A 109 30.86 -22.73 0.23
CA PRO A 109 32.02 -22.64 1.12
C PRO A 109 33.03 -21.54 0.76
N ASP A 110 33.05 -21.12 -0.50
CA ASP A 110 33.89 -20.00 -0.98
C ASP A 110 33.28 -18.62 -0.67
N GLY A 111 32.10 -18.58 -0.03
CA GLY A 111 31.36 -17.38 0.30
C GLY A 111 30.42 -16.91 -0.81
N SER A 112 30.44 -17.53 -2.00
CA SER A 112 29.54 -17.12 -3.08
C SER A 112 28.08 -17.47 -2.79
N HIS A 113 27.18 -16.65 -3.35
CA HIS A 113 25.74 -16.79 -3.17
C HIS A 113 25.06 -17.23 -4.47
N VAL A 114 24.16 -18.20 -4.36
CA VAL A 114 23.39 -18.73 -5.49
C VAL A 114 21.90 -18.64 -5.17
N THR A 115 21.14 -18.01 -6.06
CA THR A 115 19.67 -17.99 -5.95
C THR A 115 19.11 -19.39 -6.14
N VAL A 116 18.24 -19.81 -5.23
CA VAL A 116 17.51 -21.08 -5.29
C VAL A 116 16.08 -20.79 -5.76
N ALA A 117 15.62 -21.52 -6.77
CA ALA A 117 14.22 -21.42 -7.19
C ALA A 117 13.33 -22.01 -6.08
N VAL A 118 12.23 -21.34 -5.75
CA VAL A 118 11.32 -21.77 -4.68
C VAL A 118 9.97 -22.12 -5.27
N ASP A 119 9.40 -23.23 -4.81
CA ASP A 119 8.01 -23.59 -5.12
C ASP A 119 7.04 -23.08 -4.06
N ASP A 120 5.80 -22.88 -4.49
CA ASP A 120 4.71 -22.51 -3.59
C ASP A 120 4.55 -23.52 -2.46
N LEU A 121 4.10 -23.04 -1.30
CA LEU A 121 3.76 -23.93 -0.19
C LEU A 121 2.62 -24.85 -0.56
N VAL A 122 2.78 -26.13 -0.25
CA VAL A 122 1.75 -27.16 -0.37
C VAL A 122 1.44 -27.77 1.00
N LEU A 123 0.35 -28.54 1.08
CA LEU A 123 0.01 -29.32 2.26
C LEU A 123 0.74 -30.67 2.20
N GLU A 124 1.46 -31.03 3.27
CA GLU A 124 2.14 -32.33 3.33
C GLU A 124 1.10 -33.47 3.34
N GLY A 125 1.16 -34.34 2.34
CA GLY A 125 0.30 -35.53 2.23
C GLY A 125 -1.17 -35.23 1.90
N ALA A 126 -1.52 -34.00 1.51
CA ALA A 126 -2.90 -33.64 1.14
C ALA A 126 -2.93 -32.69 -0.07
N PRO A 127 -3.95 -32.78 -0.94
CA PRO A 127 -4.14 -31.80 -2.00
C PRO A 127 -4.65 -30.47 -1.43
N SER A 128 -4.26 -29.35 -2.05
CA SER A 128 -4.84 -28.03 -1.81
C SER A 128 -5.83 -27.66 -2.92
N GLN A 129 -6.78 -26.78 -2.63
CA GLN A 129 -7.77 -26.31 -3.60
C GLN A 129 -7.41 -24.90 -4.12
N PRO A 130 -7.69 -24.59 -5.40
CA PRO A 130 -7.66 -23.24 -5.94
C PRO A 130 -8.82 -22.40 -5.41
N ALA A 131 -8.63 -21.08 -5.36
CA ALA A 131 -9.71 -20.15 -5.05
C ALA A 131 -10.85 -20.23 -6.09
N PRO A 132 -12.12 -20.04 -5.67
CA PRO A 132 -13.25 -19.91 -6.59
C PRO A 132 -13.16 -18.60 -7.40
N PRO A 133 -13.98 -18.45 -8.46
CA PRO A 133 -14.10 -17.16 -9.15
C PRO A 133 -14.47 -16.02 -8.19
N LEU A 134 -13.60 -15.01 -8.08
CA LEU A 134 -13.73 -13.91 -7.11
C LEU A 134 -14.73 -12.83 -7.53
N LEU A 135 -15.08 -12.77 -8.82
CA LEU A 135 -15.95 -11.75 -9.40
C LEU A 135 -17.01 -12.40 -10.30
N PRO A 136 -18.32 -12.19 -10.05
CA PRO A 136 -19.37 -12.69 -10.94
C PRO A 136 -19.35 -11.96 -12.29
N GLU A 137 -20.08 -12.45 -13.30
CA GLU A 137 -20.19 -11.75 -14.59
C GLU A 137 -20.74 -10.32 -14.44
N GLY A 138 -21.68 -10.14 -13.51
CA GLY A 138 -22.35 -8.87 -13.24
C GLY A 138 -23.57 -8.63 -14.14
N ARG A 139 -24.22 -7.48 -13.98
CA ARG A 139 -25.33 -7.02 -14.83
C ARG A 139 -25.36 -5.50 -14.86
N VAL A 140 -25.72 -4.92 -16.00
CA VAL A 140 -25.86 -3.46 -16.14
C VAL A 140 -27.33 -3.15 -16.39
N THR A 141 -27.97 -2.41 -15.48
CA THR A 141 -29.37 -1.96 -15.61
C THR A 141 -29.47 -0.61 -16.32
N GLU A 142 -28.55 0.30 -16.05
CA GLU A 142 -28.37 1.55 -16.78
C GLU A 142 -27.13 1.44 -17.68
N PRO A 143 -27.24 1.57 -19.00
CA PRO A 143 -26.18 1.12 -19.91
C PRO A 143 -25.08 2.18 -20.09
N PHE A 144 -24.47 2.59 -18.99
CA PHE A 144 -23.46 3.64 -18.95
C PHE A 144 -22.23 3.17 -18.17
N TYR A 145 -21.03 3.49 -18.66
CA TYR A 145 -19.79 3.24 -17.91
C TYR A 145 -19.44 4.45 -17.05
N MET A 146 -19.63 4.32 -15.74
CA MET A 146 -19.19 5.27 -14.73
C MET A 146 -18.73 4.50 -13.50
N LEU A 147 -17.49 4.73 -13.06
CA LEU A 147 -16.94 4.17 -11.83
C LEU A 147 -16.04 5.23 -11.15
N PRO A 148 -16.34 5.68 -9.92
CA PRO A 148 -17.53 5.37 -9.12
C PRO A 148 -18.87 5.72 -9.77
N TRP A 149 -19.98 5.15 -9.30
CA TRP A 149 -21.32 5.54 -9.74
C TRP A 149 -21.76 6.89 -9.14
N PRO A 150 -22.45 7.78 -9.88
CA PRO A 150 -22.84 9.09 -9.37
C PRO A 150 -23.96 9.06 -8.32
N ALA A 151 -24.08 10.15 -7.56
CA ALA A 151 -25.18 10.37 -6.62
C ALA A 151 -26.55 10.50 -7.30
N GLU A 152 -26.64 11.23 -8.41
CA GLU A 152 -27.85 11.30 -9.22
C GLU A 152 -27.48 11.20 -10.71
N ALA A 153 -28.15 10.30 -11.43
CA ALA A 153 -28.06 10.21 -12.88
C ALA A 153 -29.42 9.86 -13.47
N ALA A 154 -29.94 10.74 -14.32
CA ALA A 154 -31.16 10.53 -15.08
C ALA A 154 -30.82 10.73 -16.57
N LEU A 155 -30.36 9.65 -17.22
CA LEU A 155 -29.80 9.69 -18.56
C LEU A 155 -30.63 8.89 -19.55
N THR A 156 -30.76 9.40 -20.77
CA THR A 156 -31.33 8.66 -21.90
C THR A 156 -30.21 8.14 -22.77
N ALA A 157 -30.18 6.82 -23.01
CA ALA A 157 -29.18 6.18 -23.84
C ALA A 157 -29.30 6.60 -25.31
N GLY A 158 -28.17 6.80 -25.97
CA GLY A 158 -28.11 7.07 -27.41
C GLY A 158 -27.84 5.83 -28.25
N ASP A 159 -28.38 5.82 -29.46
CA ASP A 159 -28.07 4.80 -30.47
C ASP A 159 -26.65 4.94 -31.04
N ALA A 160 -26.04 6.13 -30.89
CA ALA A 160 -24.69 6.45 -31.35
C ALA A 160 -23.92 7.26 -30.29
N PHE A 161 -22.60 7.31 -30.44
CA PHE A 161 -21.70 8.12 -29.60
C PHE A 161 -20.83 9.04 -30.49
N PRO A 162 -20.39 10.20 -29.98
CA PRO A 162 -19.55 11.13 -30.74
C PRO A 162 -18.11 10.61 -30.95
N ASP A 163 -17.46 11.04 -32.03
CA ASP A 163 -16.05 10.73 -32.32
C ASP A 163 -15.09 11.38 -31.30
N ALA A 164 -15.50 12.49 -30.70
CA ALA A 164 -14.89 13.10 -29.52
C ALA A 164 -15.82 14.19 -28.98
N LEU A 165 -15.57 14.62 -27.74
CA LEU A 165 -16.14 15.83 -27.19
C LEU A 165 -15.20 17.01 -27.49
N TYR A 166 -15.71 18.22 -27.70
CA TYR A 166 -14.87 19.38 -28.02
C TYR A 166 -15.33 20.66 -27.30
N PRO A 167 -14.42 21.58 -26.94
CA PRO A 167 -14.78 22.81 -26.24
C PRO A 167 -15.67 23.71 -27.12
N ALA A 168 -16.74 24.27 -26.54
CA ALA A 168 -17.56 25.28 -27.19
C ALA A 168 -16.76 26.58 -27.42
N GLU A 169 -17.25 27.41 -28.34
CA GLU A 169 -16.68 28.74 -28.58
C GLU A 169 -16.65 29.57 -27.28
N GLY A 170 -15.56 30.29 -27.04
CA GLY A 170 -15.35 31.08 -25.83
C GLY A 170 -14.80 30.31 -24.62
N THR A 171 -14.45 29.03 -24.76
CA THR A 171 -13.79 28.24 -23.69
C THR A 171 -12.47 28.89 -23.25
N THR A 172 -12.24 28.95 -21.93
CA THR A 172 -11.05 29.58 -21.35
C THR A 172 -9.79 28.72 -21.55
N LEU A 173 -8.60 29.32 -21.43
CA LEU A 173 -7.34 28.57 -21.49
C LEU A 173 -7.22 27.53 -20.37
N ASP A 174 -7.75 27.83 -19.18
CA ASP A 174 -7.68 26.90 -18.05
C ASP A 174 -8.60 25.70 -18.25
N ASP A 175 -9.76 25.89 -18.90
CA ASP A 175 -10.63 24.78 -19.28
C ASP A 175 -10.01 23.93 -20.40
N LEU A 176 -9.35 24.55 -21.39
CA LEU A 176 -8.59 23.82 -22.41
C LEU A 176 -7.46 22.97 -21.81
N ARG A 177 -6.77 23.49 -20.80
CA ARG A 177 -5.74 22.75 -20.05
C ARG A 177 -6.34 21.58 -19.26
N ALA A 178 -7.51 21.77 -18.66
CA ALA A 178 -8.20 20.68 -17.96
C ALA A 178 -8.63 19.56 -18.92
N ILE A 179 -9.15 19.90 -20.10
CA ILE A 179 -9.45 18.94 -21.17
C ILE A 179 -8.18 18.15 -21.55
N GLU A 180 -7.07 18.86 -21.78
CA GLU A 180 -5.81 18.22 -22.17
C GLU A 180 -5.26 17.32 -21.06
N ALA A 181 -5.39 17.69 -19.79
CA ALA A 181 -4.99 16.85 -18.67
C ALA A 181 -5.72 15.49 -18.68
N VAL A 182 -7.03 15.47 -18.96
CA VAL A 182 -7.81 14.23 -19.06
C VAL A 182 -7.50 13.45 -20.34
N ASN A 183 -7.17 14.12 -21.45
CA ASN A 183 -6.64 13.44 -22.65
C ASN A 183 -5.33 12.72 -22.35
N GLN A 184 -4.38 13.39 -21.70
CA GLN A 184 -3.10 12.81 -21.32
C GLN A 184 -3.27 11.65 -20.34
N LEU A 185 -4.17 11.78 -19.36
CA LEU A 185 -4.57 10.69 -18.49
C LEU A 185 -5.09 9.50 -19.30
N SER A 186 -6.07 9.73 -20.18
CA SER A 186 -6.68 8.69 -21.02
C SER A 186 -5.65 8.00 -21.91
N ARG A 187 -4.66 8.73 -22.44
CA ARG A 187 -3.58 8.17 -23.25
C ARG A 187 -2.67 7.25 -22.46
N ARG A 188 -2.33 7.60 -21.21
CA ARG A 188 -1.49 6.75 -20.34
C ARG A 188 -2.24 5.50 -19.88
N LEU A 189 -3.54 5.61 -19.62
CA LEU A 189 -4.39 4.51 -19.18
C LEU A 189 -4.80 3.55 -20.31
N PHE A 190 -5.06 4.10 -21.50
CA PHE A 190 -5.62 3.38 -22.65
C PHE A 190 -4.83 3.75 -23.92
N SER A 191 -3.60 3.27 -24.01
CA SER A 191 -2.64 3.67 -25.06
C SER A 191 -3.14 3.47 -26.50
N VAL A 192 -3.91 2.40 -26.74
CA VAL A 192 -4.54 2.07 -28.03
C VAL A 192 -5.94 2.67 -28.21
N GLY A 193 -6.47 3.35 -27.20
CA GLY A 193 -7.79 3.98 -27.22
C GLY A 193 -7.82 5.29 -28.01
N HIS A 194 -9.01 5.63 -28.50
CA HIS A 194 -9.29 6.96 -29.05
C HIS A 194 -9.36 7.99 -27.91
N MET A 195 -8.83 9.19 -28.15
CA MET A 195 -8.94 10.27 -27.16
C MET A 195 -10.42 10.64 -26.94
N PRO A 196 -10.83 10.93 -25.69
CA PRO A 196 -12.19 11.36 -25.41
C PRO A 196 -12.47 12.78 -25.91
N PHE A 197 -11.46 13.65 -25.93
CA PHE A 197 -11.63 15.05 -26.30
C PHE A 197 -10.75 15.49 -27.48
N SER A 198 -11.30 16.39 -28.31
CA SER A 198 -10.57 17.21 -29.27
C SER A 198 -10.48 18.64 -28.74
N LEU A 199 -9.35 19.32 -28.96
CA LEU A 199 -9.21 20.74 -28.59
C LEU A 199 -9.85 21.69 -29.61
N GLY A 200 -10.27 21.18 -30.77
CA GLY A 200 -10.99 21.91 -31.80
C GLY A 200 -12.30 21.23 -32.19
N LYS A 201 -13.20 21.98 -32.81
CA LYS A 201 -14.47 21.46 -33.33
C LYS A 201 -14.20 20.34 -34.36
N ILE A 202 -14.98 19.27 -34.27
CA ILE A 202 -15.01 18.17 -35.24
C ILE A 202 -16.47 17.91 -35.67
N GLU A 203 -16.66 17.35 -36.86
CA GLU A 203 -17.98 17.20 -37.49
C GLU A 203 -18.91 16.26 -36.71
N ASN A 204 -18.44 15.06 -36.36
CA ASN A 204 -19.18 14.07 -35.57
C ASN A 204 -18.92 14.17 -34.06
N GLY A 205 -18.59 15.37 -33.57
CA GLY A 205 -18.34 15.60 -32.15
C GLY A 205 -19.54 16.18 -31.41
N ARG A 206 -19.43 16.29 -30.09
CA ARG A 206 -20.39 17.05 -29.28
C ARG A 206 -19.69 18.16 -28.49
N ALA A 207 -20.26 19.36 -28.51
CA ALA A 207 -19.68 20.49 -27.81
C ALA A 207 -19.79 20.32 -26.28
N ILE A 208 -18.81 20.81 -25.52
CA ILE A 208 -18.86 20.95 -24.06
C ILE A 208 -18.72 22.43 -23.69
N ARG A 209 -19.54 22.92 -22.75
CA ARG A 209 -19.47 24.28 -22.23
C ARG A 209 -19.28 24.25 -20.73
N PHE A 210 -18.36 25.05 -20.23
CA PHE A 210 -18.10 25.20 -18.79
C PHE A 210 -18.93 26.35 -18.22
N THR A 211 -19.49 26.15 -17.03
CA THR A 211 -20.22 27.15 -16.26
C THR A 211 -19.72 27.13 -14.83
N GLN A 212 -19.27 28.28 -14.33
CA GLN A 212 -18.95 28.44 -12.92
C GLN A 212 -20.25 28.57 -12.13
N ASP A 213 -20.45 27.68 -11.17
CA ASP A 213 -21.59 27.69 -10.27
C ASP A 213 -21.09 27.63 -8.83
N ALA A 214 -21.05 28.79 -8.18
CA ALA A 214 -20.57 28.92 -6.80
C ALA A 214 -21.51 28.32 -5.75
N SER A 215 -22.71 27.86 -6.15
CA SER A 215 -23.64 27.17 -5.24
C SER A 215 -23.28 25.70 -5.03
N LEU A 216 -22.42 25.13 -5.89
CA LEU A 216 -21.93 23.76 -5.75
C LEU A 216 -20.83 23.67 -4.69
N ASP A 217 -20.90 22.64 -3.86
CA ASP A 217 -19.83 22.31 -2.91
C ASP A 217 -18.50 22.05 -3.63
N ALA A 218 -17.39 22.14 -2.88
CA ALA A 218 -16.09 21.79 -3.43
C ALA A 218 -16.10 20.33 -3.92
N ASP A 219 -15.47 20.08 -5.08
CA ASP A 219 -15.43 18.78 -5.76
C ASP A 219 -16.78 18.27 -6.33
N ALA A 220 -17.88 18.99 -6.12
CA ALA A 220 -19.15 18.72 -6.76
C ALA A 220 -19.20 19.24 -8.20
N TYR A 221 -20.03 18.59 -9.03
CA TYR A 221 -20.29 19.03 -10.39
C TYR A 221 -21.69 18.63 -10.87
N ALA A 222 -22.15 19.28 -11.93
CA ALA A 222 -23.32 18.86 -12.68
C ALA A 222 -23.02 18.76 -14.18
N LEU A 223 -23.63 17.78 -14.83
CA LEU A 223 -23.59 17.58 -16.28
C LEU A 223 -25.01 17.63 -16.83
N ASP A 224 -25.28 18.52 -17.77
CA ASP A 224 -26.55 18.57 -18.49
C ASP A 224 -26.33 18.19 -19.95
N PHE A 225 -26.98 17.11 -20.40
CA PHE A 225 -26.85 16.57 -21.75
C PHE A 225 -28.01 17.06 -22.63
N SER A 226 -27.66 17.62 -23.78
CA SER A 226 -28.56 17.84 -24.92
C SER A 226 -27.99 17.18 -26.16
N ALA A 227 -28.76 17.20 -27.27
CA ALA A 227 -28.35 16.58 -28.52
C ALA A 227 -26.98 17.08 -29.03
N ASP A 228 -26.75 18.40 -28.95
CA ASP A 228 -25.59 19.06 -29.56
C ASP A 228 -24.57 19.61 -28.55
N LEU A 229 -24.97 19.73 -27.28
CA LEU A 229 -24.18 20.38 -26.24
C LEU A 229 -24.27 19.63 -24.91
N ILE A 230 -23.15 19.56 -24.20
CA ILE A 230 -23.07 19.17 -22.79
C ILE A 230 -22.62 20.38 -21.97
N THR A 231 -23.36 20.73 -20.93
CA THR A 231 -22.95 21.79 -20.00
C THR A 231 -22.30 21.14 -18.77
N ILE A 232 -21.13 21.65 -18.38
CA ILE A 232 -20.37 21.25 -17.19
C ILE A 232 -20.44 22.40 -16.19
N SER A 233 -21.15 22.20 -15.08
CA SER A 233 -21.22 23.16 -13.97
C SER A 233 -20.32 22.72 -12.82
N HIS A 234 -19.48 23.62 -12.31
CA HIS A 234 -18.55 23.32 -11.21
C HIS A 234 -18.19 24.58 -10.40
N SER A 235 -17.75 24.40 -9.15
CA SER A 235 -17.23 25.48 -8.29
C SER A 235 -15.71 25.41 -8.07
N SER A 236 -15.09 24.24 -8.29
CA SER A 236 -13.66 23.99 -8.01
C SER A 236 -12.93 23.36 -9.20
N VAL A 237 -11.59 23.31 -9.11
CA VAL A 237 -10.73 22.57 -10.05
C VAL A 237 -11.05 21.07 -10.01
N GLY A 238 -11.26 20.50 -8.81
CA GLY A 238 -11.63 19.10 -8.63
C GLY A 238 -12.96 18.76 -9.29
N GLY A 239 -14.01 19.57 -9.07
CA GLY A 239 -15.32 19.35 -9.70
C GLY A 239 -15.24 19.35 -11.23
N ARG A 240 -14.48 20.29 -11.81
CA ARG A 240 -14.21 20.33 -13.26
C ARG A 240 -13.48 19.07 -13.76
N GLN A 241 -12.42 18.66 -13.05
CA GLN A 241 -11.63 17.49 -13.41
C GLN A 241 -12.47 16.21 -13.37
N TYR A 242 -13.27 16.01 -12.30
CA TYR A 242 -14.11 14.83 -12.15
C TYR A 242 -15.23 14.76 -13.18
N ALA A 243 -15.86 15.90 -13.51
CA ALA A 243 -16.85 15.98 -14.59
C ALA A 243 -16.26 15.53 -15.94
N LEU A 244 -15.06 16.00 -16.27
CA LEU A 244 -14.35 15.58 -17.49
C LEU A 244 -13.96 14.10 -17.46
N THR A 245 -13.51 13.57 -16.31
CA THR A 245 -13.24 12.14 -16.15
C THR A 245 -14.49 11.29 -16.39
N VAL A 246 -15.66 11.70 -15.87
CA VAL A 246 -16.92 10.97 -16.12
C VAL A 246 -17.32 11.01 -17.59
N LEU A 247 -17.17 12.15 -18.27
CA LEU A 247 -17.40 12.22 -19.72
C LEU A 247 -16.45 11.30 -20.51
N ALA A 248 -15.19 11.20 -20.10
CA ALA A 248 -14.22 10.27 -20.68
C ALA A 248 -14.61 8.80 -20.42
N GLN A 249 -15.07 8.46 -19.21
CA GLN A 249 -15.58 7.13 -18.87
C GLN A 249 -16.79 6.75 -19.72
N LEU A 250 -17.80 7.61 -19.80
CA LEU A 250 -18.99 7.36 -20.61
C LEU A 250 -18.63 7.04 -22.07
N LEU A 251 -17.74 7.83 -22.66
CA LEU A 251 -17.32 7.65 -24.04
C LEU A 251 -16.43 6.41 -24.23
N GLN A 252 -15.54 6.12 -23.29
CA GLN A 252 -14.72 4.90 -23.29
C GLN A 252 -15.59 3.64 -23.19
N GLY A 253 -16.62 3.66 -22.35
CA GLY A 253 -17.59 2.57 -22.20
C GLY A 253 -18.33 2.30 -23.51
N ALA A 254 -18.92 3.34 -24.10
CA ALA A 254 -19.67 3.23 -25.35
C ALA A 254 -18.82 2.69 -26.52
N ARG A 255 -17.51 2.98 -26.53
CA ARG A 255 -16.57 2.46 -27.55
C ARG A 255 -16.15 1.02 -27.32
N SER A 256 -15.94 0.64 -26.07
CA SER A 256 -15.32 -0.64 -25.71
C SER A 256 -16.33 -1.77 -25.52
N ASN A 257 -17.61 -1.45 -25.30
CA ASN A 257 -18.65 -2.43 -25.06
C ASN A 257 -19.95 -2.04 -25.78
N LYS A 258 -20.45 -2.92 -26.65
CA LYS A 258 -21.68 -2.71 -27.44
C LYS A 258 -22.96 -2.58 -26.61
N GLY A 259 -22.94 -3.06 -25.37
CA GLY A 259 -24.08 -2.93 -24.44
C GLY A 259 -24.06 -1.64 -23.64
N LEU A 260 -23.06 -0.78 -23.82
CA LEU A 260 -22.95 0.53 -23.16
C LEU A 260 -23.11 1.65 -24.18
N HIS A 261 -23.71 2.75 -23.77
CA HIS A 261 -24.11 3.86 -24.62
C HIS A 261 -23.54 5.17 -24.12
N PHE A 262 -23.48 6.17 -25.00
CA PHE A 262 -23.25 7.55 -24.61
C PHE A 262 -24.62 8.27 -24.47
N PRO A 263 -24.84 9.13 -23.46
CA PRO A 263 -26.14 9.77 -23.28
C PRO A 263 -26.52 10.71 -24.44
N VAL A 264 -27.80 10.76 -24.84
CA VAL A 264 -28.32 11.77 -25.78
C VAL A 264 -28.97 12.97 -25.08
N SER A 265 -29.50 12.74 -23.88
CA SER A 265 -30.13 13.74 -23.04
C SER A 265 -30.13 13.30 -21.59
N GLY A 266 -30.45 14.23 -20.70
CA GLY A 266 -30.57 13.98 -19.26
C GLY A 266 -29.56 14.75 -18.45
N SER A 267 -29.38 14.38 -17.18
CA SER A 267 -28.45 15.06 -16.28
C SER A 267 -27.77 14.13 -15.29
N ILE A 268 -26.60 14.57 -14.83
CA ILE A 268 -25.87 14.02 -13.68
C ILE A 268 -25.66 15.15 -12.68
N LYS A 269 -25.94 14.90 -11.40
CA LYS A 269 -25.52 15.75 -10.28
C LYS A 269 -24.72 14.88 -9.34
N ASP A 270 -23.49 15.28 -9.05
CA ASP A 270 -22.58 14.39 -8.34
C ASP A 270 -21.63 15.15 -7.43
N ALA A 271 -21.28 14.50 -6.33
CA ALA A 271 -20.38 14.98 -5.30
C ALA A 271 -19.79 13.77 -4.56
N PRO A 272 -18.53 13.85 -4.08
CA PRO A 272 -17.95 12.78 -3.30
C PRO A 272 -18.65 12.64 -1.94
N ARG A 273 -18.89 11.40 -1.49
CA ARG A 273 -19.35 11.12 -0.13
C ARG A 273 -18.38 11.61 0.96
N TYR A 274 -17.07 11.55 0.69
CA TYR A 274 -16.04 11.97 1.63
C TYR A 274 -14.99 12.88 1.00
N GLY A 275 -14.47 13.82 1.79
CA GLY A 275 -13.39 14.72 1.37
C GLY A 275 -12.04 14.03 1.20
N TRP A 276 -11.81 12.91 1.88
CA TRP A 276 -10.61 12.08 1.76
C TRP A 276 -10.93 10.76 1.05
N ARG A 277 -10.28 10.52 -0.09
CA ARG A 277 -10.43 9.33 -0.92
C ARG A 277 -9.03 8.84 -1.27
N GLY A 278 -8.44 8.07 -0.34
CA GLY A 278 -7.02 7.82 -0.31
C GLY A 278 -6.58 6.44 -0.79
N CYS A 279 -5.37 6.35 -1.31
CA CYS A 279 -4.67 5.09 -1.52
C CYS A 279 -3.26 5.19 -0.94
N HIS A 280 -2.96 4.29 -0.01
CA HIS A 280 -1.64 4.07 0.56
C HIS A 280 -0.86 3.05 -0.29
N LEU A 281 0.42 3.33 -0.55
CA LEU A 281 1.36 2.40 -1.17
C LEU A 281 2.65 2.33 -0.36
N ASP A 282 2.93 1.14 0.17
CA ASP A 282 4.21 0.76 0.73
C ASP A 282 5.22 0.50 -0.38
N VAL A 283 6.23 1.36 -0.43
CA VAL A 283 7.38 1.24 -1.35
C VAL A 283 8.67 0.86 -0.61
N SER A 284 8.60 0.68 0.70
CA SER A 284 9.72 0.26 1.54
C SER A 284 9.96 -1.24 1.39
N ARG A 285 8.95 -2.07 1.64
CA ARG A 285 9.08 -3.54 1.62
C ARG A 285 9.45 -4.05 0.24
N GLN A 286 8.85 -3.47 -0.80
CA GLN A 286 9.19 -3.65 -2.22
C GLN A 286 9.36 -2.30 -2.89
N PHE A 287 10.42 -2.14 -3.68
CA PHE A 287 10.65 -0.90 -4.42
C PHE A 287 9.86 -0.90 -5.73
N TYR A 288 9.18 0.22 -6.02
CA TYR A 288 8.45 0.43 -7.27
C TYR A 288 9.15 1.53 -8.09
N PRO A 289 9.47 1.28 -9.37
CA PRO A 289 9.98 2.32 -10.25
C PRO A 289 9.03 3.52 -10.35
N VAL A 290 9.57 4.72 -10.62
CA VAL A 290 8.78 5.97 -10.80
C VAL A 290 7.63 5.80 -11.78
N ALA A 291 7.84 5.05 -12.87
CA ALA A 291 6.81 4.79 -13.87
C ALA A 291 5.62 4.00 -13.30
N ASP A 292 5.89 3.02 -12.42
CA ASP A 292 4.88 2.20 -11.78
C ASP A 292 4.12 3.01 -10.70
N VAL A 293 4.78 3.90 -9.96
CA VAL A 293 4.10 4.84 -9.05
C VAL A 293 3.22 5.83 -9.81
N SER A 294 3.73 6.41 -10.90
CA SER A 294 2.96 7.31 -11.79
C SER A 294 1.74 6.60 -12.40
N ARG A 295 1.90 5.33 -12.79
CA ARG A 295 0.81 4.47 -13.29
C ARG A 295 -0.29 4.29 -12.25
N LEU A 296 0.05 4.10 -10.97
CA LEU A 296 -0.94 4.01 -9.89
C LEU A 296 -1.69 5.33 -9.75
N ILE A 297 -0.98 6.45 -9.68
CA ILE A 297 -1.59 7.80 -9.56
C ILE A 297 -2.58 8.06 -10.70
N ASP A 298 -2.25 7.66 -11.93
CA ASP A 298 -3.20 7.74 -13.05
C ASP A 298 -4.48 6.91 -12.81
N ILE A 299 -4.35 5.70 -12.25
CA ILE A 299 -5.51 4.85 -11.91
C ILE A 299 -6.35 5.50 -10.81
N LEU A 300 -5.70 6.07 -9.79
CA LEU A 300 -6.40 6.81 -8.72
C LEU A 300 -7.21 7.97 -9.28
N ALA A 301 -6.63 8.74 -10.21
CA ALA A 301 -7.30 9.87 -10.86
C ALA A 301 -8.50 9.41 -11.70
N TRP A 302 -8.38 8.27 -12.41
CA TRP A 302 -9.48 7.67 -13.16
C TRP A 302 -10.67 7.34 -12.27
N PHE A 303 -10.42 6.86 -11.05
CA PHE A 303 -11.45 6.55 -10.07
C PHE A 303 -11.79 7.71 -9.12
N ARG A 304 -11.35 8.93 -9.45
CA ARG A 304 -11.66 10.17 -8.72
C ARG A 304 -11.21 10.13 -7.24
N MET A 305 -10.18 9.36 -6.94
CA MET A 305 -9.44 9.39 -5.67
C MET A 305 -8.54 10.63 -5.66
N ASN A 306 -8.31 11.22 -4.48
CA ASN A 306 -7.66 12.53 -4.36
C ASN A 306 -6.46 12.56 -3.40
N VAL A 307 -6.12 11.43 -2.77
CA VAL A 307 -4.95 11.33 -1.90
C VAL A 307 -4.12 10.11 -2.29
N PHE A 308 -2.83 10.34 -2.50
CA PHE A 308 -1.81 9.30 -2.56
C PHE A 308 -0.96 9.36 -1.29
N HIS A 309 -1.14 8.39 -0.41
CA HIS A 309 -0.37 8.23 0.81
C HIS A 309 0.86 7.36 0.51
N TRP A 310 2.05 7.91 0.67
CA TRP A 310 3.28 7.29 0.16
C TRP A 310 4.21 6.88 1.29
N HIS A 311 4.22 5.57 1.58
CA HIS A 311 4.98 4.97 2.66
C HIS A 311 6.41 4.65 2.24
N LEU A 312 7.32 5.58 2.58
CA LEU A 312 8.66 5.68 2.01
C LEU A 312 9.74 4.98 2.85
N THR A 313 9.43 4.57 4.08
CA THR A 313 10.44 4.06 5.02
C THR A 313 9.85 2.97 5.87
N ASP A 314 10.62 1.90 6.10
CA ASP A 314 10.29 0.89 7.10
C ASP A 314 11.56 0.14 7.55
N ASP A 315 11.39 -0.94 8.32
CA ASP A 315 12.45 -1.84 8.74
C ASP A 315 13.27 -2.37 7.56
N GLU A 316 12.58 -2.70 6.47
CA GLU A 316 13.20 -3.29 5.30
C GLU A 316 14.05 -2.31 4.49
N ALA A 317 13.67 -1.03 4.43
CA ALA A 317 14.41 -0.04 3.68
C ALA A 317 13.97 1.41 3.91
N TRP A 318 14.88 2.32 3.56
CA TRP A 318 14.60 3.74 3.40
C TRP A 318 14.62 4.14 1.92
N ARG A 319 13.57 4.83 1.43
CA ARG A 319 13.37 5.10 -0.01
C ARG A 319 13.40 6.57 -0.42
N LEU A 320 13.56 7.51 0.50
CA LEU A 320 13.56 8.94 0.18
C LEU A 320 14.98 9.54 0.22
N GLU A 321 15.41 10.23 -0.83
CA GLU A 321 16.68 10.97 -0.76
C GLU A 321 16.61 12.14 0.23
N ILE A 322 17.39 12.03 1.31
CA ILE A 322 17.68 13.12 2.25
C ILE A 322 19.14 13.52 2.06
N LYS A 323 19.40 14.71 1.54
CA LYS A 323 20.75 15.16 1.21
C LYS A 323 21.63 15.34 2.45
N ALA A 324 21.02 15.70 3.58
CA ALA A 324 21.70 15.78 4.86
C ALA A 324 22.21 14.42 5.37
N TYR A 325 21.61 13.31 4.92
CA TYR A 325 21.91 11.94 5.36
C TYR A 325 21.93 10.96 4.18
N PRO A 326 22.93 11.06 3.28
CA PRO A 326 23.03 10.19 2.11
C PRO A 326 23.06 8.68 2.45
N GLU A 327 23.57 8.31 3.63
CA GLU A 327 23.63 6.94 4.16
C GLU A 327 22.28 6.23 4.21
N LEU A 328 21.18 6.98 4.37
CA LEU A 328 19.83 6.42 4.33
C LEU A 328 19.53 5.74 3.00
N THR A 329 20.12 6.22 1.90
CA THR A 329 19.90 5.67 0.55
C THR A 329 21.08 4.88 0.01
N THR A 330 22.31 5.14 0.44
CA THR A 330 23.46 4.32 0.05
C THR A 330 23.51 3.00 0.80
N THR A 331 23.11 2.99 2.07
CA THR A 331 23.06 1.80 2.93
C THR A 331 21.62 1.37 3.18
N GLY A 332 20.78 2.28 3.68
CA GLY A 332 19.41 1.96 4.14
C GLY A 332 18.45 1.52 3.04
N ALA A 333 18.79 1.68 1.75
CA ALA A 333 17.95 1.20 0.64
C ALA A 333 18.31 -0.20 0.13
N THR A 334 19.47 -0.74 0.53
CA THR A 334 20.09 -1.92 -0.10
C THR A 334 20.03 -3.14 0.82
N ARG A 335 19.40 -4.22 0.33
CA ARG A 335 19.36 -5.53 1.00
C ARG A 335 20.09 -6.57 0.17
N GLY A 336 20.81 -7.47 0.81
CA GLY A 336 21.55 -8.53 0.12
C GLY A 336 22.28 -9.44 1.10
N PRO A 337 22.74 -10.62 0.67
CA PRO A 337 23.40 -11.58 1.56
C PRO A 337 24.64 -11.02 2.29
N ASP A 338 25.38 -10.13 1.61
CA ASP A 338 26.57 -9.45 2.12
C ASP A 338 26.32 -7.98 2.50
N ALA A 339 25.08 -7.51 2.37
CA ALA A 339 24.72 -6.13 2.71
C ALA A 339 24.41 -6.03 4.22
N PRO A 340 24.52 -4.82 4.82
CA PRO A 340 24.15 -4.60 6.22
C PRO A 340 22.69 -5.00 6.54
N LEU A 341 21.78 -4.82 5.58
CA LEU A 341 20.42 -5.32 5.65
C LEU A 341 20.33 -6.67 4.92
N LEU A 342 19.90 -7.70 5.63
CA LEU A 342 19.76 -9.04 5.07
C LEU A 342 18.60 -9.13 4.06
N PRO A 343 18.60 -10.12 3.15
CA PRO A 343 17.49 -10.38 2.24
C PRO A 343 16.18 -10.62 3.00
N GLN A 344 15.09 -10.01 2.52
CA GLN A 344 13.76 -10.17 3.10
C GLN A 344 12.72 -10.35 1.99
N LEU A 345 11.52 -10.84 2.33
CA LEU A 345 10.32 -10.73 1.49
C LEU A 345 10.50 -11.11 0.01
N GLY A 346 11.19 -12.23 -0.28
CA GLY A 346 11.38 -12.71 -1.65
C GLY A 346 12.67 -12.27 -2.34
N ASN A 347 13.59 -11.58 -1.65
CA ASN A 347 14.89 -11.21 -2.22
C ASN A 347 15.80 -12.44 -2.41
N GLY A 348 16.43 -12.54 -3.58
CA GLY A 348 17.36 -13.61 -3.93
C GLY A 348 18.81 -13.33 -3.52
N ALA A 349 19.76 -14.00 -4.19
CA ALA A 349 21.19 -13.82 -3.95
C ALA A 349 21.71 -12.45 -4.41
N GLU A 350 21.09 -11.89 -5.45
CA GLU A 350 21.43 -10.56 -5.95
C GLU A 350 20.94 -9.48 -4.98
N PRO A 351 21.78 -8.51 -4.60
CA PRO A 351 21.34 -7.38 -3.81
C PRO A 351 20.22 -6.60 -4.49
N VAL A 352 19.19 -6.25 -3.72
CA VAL A 352 18.09 -5.38 -4.15
C VAL A 352 18.30 -3.99 -3.58
N THR A 353 18.06 -2.97 -4.38
CA THR A 353 18.19 -1.57 -3.99
C THR A 353 17.17 -0.71 -4.73
N GLY A 354 17.03 0.55 -4.33
CA GLY A 354 16.16 1.52 -4.98
C GLY A 354 15.67 2.58 -4.00
N PHE A 355 15.65 3.83 -4.46
CA PHE A 355 15.12 4.97 -3.74
C PHE A 355 14.68 6.04 -4.75
N TYR A 356 13.90 7.02 -4.31
CA TYR A 356 13.47 8.16 -5.10
C TYR A 356 14.38 9.33 -4.80
N THR A 357 15.03 9.86 -5.83
CA THR A 357 15.73 11.13 -5.72
C THR A 357 14.71 12.25 -5.49
N GLN A 358 15.16 13.38 -4.98
CA GLN A 358 14.29 14.54 -4.83
C GLN A 358 13.68 15.01 -6.14
N ASP A 359 14.38 14.82 -7.27
CA ASP A 359 13.83 15.14 -8.60
C ASP A 359 12.74 14.15 -9.02
N ASN A 360 12.88 12.87 -8.68
CA ASN A 360 11.80 11.89 -8.86
C ASN A 360 10.57 12.29 -8.05
N VAL A 361 10.77 12.67 -6.79
CA VAL A 361 9.68 13.12 -5.91
C VAL A 361 8.99 14.37 -6.47
N ARG A 362 9.75 15.40 -6.86
CA ARG A 362 9.19 16.62 -7.49
C ARG A 362 8.37 16.29 -8.73
N ALA A 363 8.85 15.38 -9.58
CA ALA A 363 8.14 14.98 -10.79
C ALA A 363 6.84 14.23 -10.46
N LEU A 364 6.84 13.32 -9.49
CA LEU A 364 5.65 12.57 -9.07
C LEU A 364 4.62 13.46 -8.37
N VAL A 365 5.07 14.37 -7.50
CA VAL A 365 4.20 15.36 -6.85
C VAL A 365 3.56 16.29 -7.89
N ALA A 366 4.33 16.78 -8.87
CA ALA A 366 3.79 17.60 -9.94
C ALA A 366 2.78 16.83 -10.82
N HIS A 367 3.07 15.56 -11.12
CA HIS A 367 2.17 14.66 -11.85
C HIS A 367 0.84 14.43 -11.10
N ALA A 368 0.91 14.11 -9.81
CA ALA A 368 -0.27 13.94 -8.96
C ALA A 368 -1.08 15.24 -8.85
N THR A 369 -0.41 16.38 -8.64
CA THR A 369 -1.05 17.70 -8.54
C THR A 369 -1.82 18.03 -9.82
N ALA A 370 -1.25 17.74 -11.00
CA ALA A 370 -1.91 17.95 -12.29
C ALA A 370 -3.18 17.10 -12.48
N LEU A 371 -3.34 16.05 -11.67
CA LEU A 371 -4.49 15.16 -11.65
C LEU A 371 -5.39 15.37 -10.43
N ASN A 372 -5.21 16.47 -9.69
CA ASN A 372 -5.97 16.80 -8.48
C ASN A 372 -5.80 15.75 -7.35
N ILE A 373 -4.59 15.19 -7.22
CA ILE A 373 -4.20 14.24 -6.17
C ILE A 373 -3.16 14.90 -5.27
N ASP A 374 -3.45 14.96 -3.97
CA ASP A 374 -2.48 15.36 -2.94
C ASP A 374 -1.55 14.19 -2.60
N VAL A 375 -0.26 14.47 -2.43
CA VAL A 375 0.74 13.45 -2.07
C VAL A 375 1.16 13.67 -0.64
N ILE A 376 0.84 12.69 0.21
CA ILE A 376 1.15 12.72 1.63
C ILE A 376 2.29 11.74 1.86
N PRO A 377 3.51 12.22 2.17
CA PRO A 377 4.61 11.33 2.47
C PRO A 377 4.47 10.77 3.89
N GLU A 378 4.98 9.56 4.06
CA GLU A 378 5.16 8.93 5.35
C GLU A 378 6.62 8.58 5.58
N ILE A 379 7.13 8.98 6.74
CA ILE A 379 8.29 8.33 7.36
C ILE A 379 7.80 7.70 8.67
N ASP A 380 8.04 6.41 8.84
CA ASP A 380 7.48 5.65 9.96
C ASP A 380 8.43 5.68 11.16
N ILE A 381 7.97 6.26 12.26
CA ILE A 381 8.73 6.46 13.49
C ILE A 381 7.81 6.32 14.73
N PRO A 382 8.33 5.96 15.91
CA PRO A 382 9.73 5.62 16.15
C PRO A 382 10.02 4.15 15.86
N GLY A 383 9.01 3.30 15.69
CA GLY A 383 9.14 1.90 15.25
C GLY A 383 9.57 1.83 13.80
N HIS A 384 9.52 0.62 13.22
CA HIS A 384 9.71 0.42 11.77
C HIS A 384 10.99 1.08 11.21
N SER A 385 12.06 1.11 12.01
CA SER A 385 13.23 1.95 11.76
C SER A 385 14.53 1.15 11.57
N THR A 386 14.48 -0.18 11.38
CA THR A 386 15.69 -1.00 11.22
C THR A 386 16.61 -0.47 10.10
N ALA A 387 16.09 -0.11 8.93
CA ALA A 387 16.89 0.46 7.85
C ALA A 387 17.57 1.77 8.24
N THR A 388 16.84 2.64 8.94
CA THR A 388 17.35 3.91 9.47
C THR A 388 18.48 3.67 10.48
N LEU A 389 18.28 2.74 11.42
CA LEU A 389 19.23 2.42 12.47
C LEU A 389 20.49 1.72 11.95
N VAL A 390 20.39 0.95 10.87
CA VAL A 390 21.55 0.39 10.18
C VAL A 390 22.35 1.47 9.46
N ALA A 391 21.68 2.48 8.89
CA ALA A 391 22.33 3.61 8.25
C ALA A 391 22.96 4.57 9.26
N ILE A 392 22.29 4.82 10.40
CA ILE A 392 22.69 5.78 11.44
C ILE A 392 22.61 5.10 12.83
N PRO A 393 23.63 4.30 13.21
CA PRO A 393 23.63 3.54 14.45
C PRO A 393 23.61 4.39 15.73
N GLU A 394 23.94 5.68 15.65
CA GLU A 394 23.97 6.62 16.77
C GLU A 394 22.57 7.02 17.28
N LEU A 395 21.50 6.59 16.61
CA LEU A 395 20.10 6.87 16.99
C LEU A 395 19.54 5.90 18.05
N VAL A 396 20.34 4.93 18.51
CA VAL A 396 20.01 4.04 19.64
C VAL A 396 21.00 4.17 20.79
N ASP A 397 20.57 3.71 21.97
CA ASP A 397 21.42 3.68 23.14
C ASP A 397 22.41 2.51 23.00
N GLY A 398 23.69 2.80 22.80
CA GLY A 398 24.73 1.78 22.67
C GLY A 398 24.93 0.89 23.90
N GLN A 399 24.29 1.21 25.04
CA GLN A 399 24.27 0.35 26.23
C GLN A 399 22.99 -0.48 26.37
N GLU A 400 22.00 -0.29 25.49
CA GLU A 400 20.84 -1.16 25.45
C GLU A 400 21.26 -2.56 25.00
N ALA A 401 20.79 -3.59 25.71
CA ALA A 401 21.11 -4.97 25.37
C ALA A 401 20.59 -5.29 23.95
N PRO A 402 21.40 -5.94 23.09
CA PRO A 402 20.93 -6.37 21.78
C PRO A 402 19.84 -7.42 21.94
N ASP A 403 18.86 -7.40 21.04
CA ASP A 403 17.68 -8.27 21.05
C ASP A 403 16.86 -8.17 22.36
N SER A 404 16.87 -7.01 23.04
CA SER A 404 16.10 -6.78 24.28
C SER A 404 14.59 -6.81 24.06
N TYR A 405 14.14 -6.49 22.84
CA TYR A 405 12.77 -6.62 22.37
C TYR A 405 12.76 -6.94 20.87
N ARG A 406 11.61 -7.40 20.37
CA ARG A 406 11.37 -7.63 18.95
C ARG A 406 10.04 -7.02 18.52
N SER A 407 10.01 -6.46 17.31
CA SER A 407 8.78 -5.98 16.67
C SER A 407 7.85 -7.11 16.27
N VAL A 408 6.65 -6.75 15.80
CA VAL A 408 5.68 -7.70 15.21
C VAL A 408 6.31 -8.47 14.05
N GLN A 409 7.11 -7.80 13.21
CA GLN A 409 7.88 -8.32 12.07
C GLN A 409 9.13 -9.09 12.51
N GLY A 410 9.50 -8.99 13.79
CA GLY A 410 10.51 -9.82 14.45
C GLY A 410 11.93 -9.27 14.35
N TYR A 411 12.05 -8.01 13.94
CA TYR A 411 13.29 -7.27 13.99
C TYR A 411 13.67 -6.99 15.45
N PRO A 412 14.94 -7.21 15.84
CA PRO A 412 15.42 -6.83 17.16
C PRO A 412 15.66 -5.32 17.21
N ASN A 413 15.32 -4.67 18.33
CA ASN A 413 15.67 -3.28 18.62
C ASN A 413 15.36 -2.27 17.49
N ASN A 414 14.19 -2.37 16.86
CA ASN A 414 13.90 -1.67 15.61
C ASN A 414 13.37 -0.23 15.75
N ALA A 415 13.49 0.38 16.93
CA ALA A 415 12.92 1.70 17.20
C ALA A 415 13.96 2.78 17.54
N LEU A 416 13.77 3.98 16.99
CA LEU A 416 14.51 5.20 17.34
C LEU A 416 14.36 5.49 18.85
N ASN A 417 15.44 5.90 19.52
CA ASN A 417 15.38 6.10 20.98
C ASN A 417 14.97 7.55 21.35
N PRO A 418 13.86 7.76 22.09
CA PRO A 418 13.38 9.09 22.50
C PRO A 418 14.32 9.86 23.44
N ALA A 419 15.24 9.17 24.10
CA ALA A 419 16.20 9.76 25.04
C ALA A 419 17.49 10.25 24.38
N ILE A 420 17.61 10.12 23.05
CA ILE A 420 18.77 10.57 22.29
C ILE A 420 18.41 11.86 21.56
N GLU A 421 19.10 12.95 21.93
CA GLU A 421 18.83 14.26 21.32
C GLU A 421 19.19 14.32 19.82
N LEU A 422 20.20 13.56 19.40
CA LEU A 422 20.57 13.40 17.99
C LEU A 422 19.39 12.90 17.14
N THR A 423 18.46 12.13 17.71
CA THR A 423 17.24 11.68 17.02
C THR A 423 16.39 12.87 16.55
N TYR A 424 16.24 13.90 17.38
CA TYR A 424 15.46 15.07 17.01
C TYR A 424 16.22 16.02 16.07
N GLU A 425 17.55 16.08 16.17
CA GLU A 425 18.37 16.81 15.20
C GLU A 425 18.27 16.17 13.80
N PHE A 426 18.40 14.84 13.74
CA PHE A 426 18.22 14.02 12.55
C PHE A 426 16.84 14.25 11.92
N LEU A 427 15.76 14.03 12.67
CA LEU A 427 14.40 14.20 12.18
C LEU A 427 14.11 15.64 11.78
N GLY A 428 14.69 16.63 12.47
CA GLY A 428 14.58 18.04 12.10
C GLY A 428 15.07 18.32 10.68
N LYS A 429 16.23 17.75 10.31
CA LYS A 429 16.79 17.87 8.95
C LYS A 429 16.00 17.07 7.92
N VAL A 430 15.53 15.87 8.27
CA VAL A 430 14.64 15.09 7.39
C VAL A 430 13.38 15.90 7.08
N PHE A 431 12.72 16.45 8.10
CA PHE A 431 11.54 17.28 7.93
C PHE A 431 11.82 18.56 7.15
N ASP A 432 12.96 19.23 7.38
CA ASP A 432 13.37 20.42 6.62
C ASP A 432 13.40 20.13 5.12
N GLU A 433 13.89 18.97 4.70
CA GLU A 433 13.90 18.59 3.29
C GLU A 433 12.51 18.16 2.80
N MET A 434 11.79 17.34 3.56
CA MET A 434 10.43 16.87 3.20
C MET A 434 9.45 18.02 2.97
N VAL A 435 9.45 19.06 3.82
CA VAL A 435 8.51 20.18 3.65
C VAL A 435 8.72 20.95 2.34
N THR A 436 9.92 20.89 1.75
CA THR A 436 10.20 21.48 0.44
C THR A 436 9.75 20.61 -0.72
N LEU A 437 9.69 19.29 -0.52
CA LEU A 437 9.34 18.31 -1.56
C LEU A 437 7.83 18.09 -1.64
N PHE A 438 7.15 18.16 -0.50
CA PHE A 438 5.73 17.80 -0.38
C PHE A 438 4.89 19.03 0.02
N PRO A 439 4.10 19.58 -0.92
CA PRO A 439 3.22 20.71 -0.66
C PRO A 439 2.09 20.41 0.32
N SER A 440 1.69 19.14 0.47
CA SER A 440 0.62 18.73 1.38
C SER A 440 0.82 19.33 2.76
N LYS A 441 -0.28 19.73 3.40
CA LYS A 441 -0.24 20.24 4.77
C LYS A 441 0.08 19.14 5.79
N TYR A 442 -0.14 17.86 5.44
CA TYR A 442 0.12 16.73 6.31
C TYR A 442 1.48 16.11 6.02
N LEU A 443 2.17 15.67 7.08
CA LEU A 443 3.23 14.68 7.02
C LEU A 443 2.81 13.51 7.90
N HIS A 444 2.80 12.30 7.35
CA HIS A 444 2.51 11.10 8.12
C HIS A 444 3.78 10.64 8.83
N ILE A 445 3.68 10.33 10.12
CA ILE A 445 4.84 9.93 10.94
C ILE A 445 4.79 8.46 11.38
N GLY A 446 3.86 7.69 10.80
CA GLY A 446 3.59 6.30 11.18
C GLY A 446 3.08 6.21 12.60
N GLY A 447 3.84 5.53 13.46
CA GLY A 447 3.57 5.47 14.91
C GLY A 447 2.83 4.22 15.35
N ASP A 448 2.72 3.22 14.48
CA ASP A 448 2.14 1.91 14.71
C ASP A 448 3.13 0.93 15.37
N GLU A 449 2.56 -0.14 15.91
CA GLU A 449 3.24 -1.39 16.32
C GLU A 449 4.52 -1.29 17.19
N VAL A 450 4.69 -0.21 17.96
CA VAL A 450 5.77 -0.12 18.95
C VAL A 450 5.59 -1.22 20.01
N ALA A 451 6.53 -2.17 20.04
CA ALA A 451 6.46 -3.34 20.90
C ALA A 451 6.42 -2.94 22.40
N ALA A 452 5.65 -3.64 23.22
CA ALA A 452 5.39 -3.23 24.61
C ALA A 452 6.64 -3.06 25.51
N ASN A 453 7.78 -3.70 25.17
CA ASN A 453 9.03 -3.62 25.94
C ASN A 453 10.11 -2.71 25.32
N THR A 454 9.76 -1.94 24.29
CA THR A 454 10.69 -1.04 23.59
C THR A 454 11.36 -0.07 24.57
N TRP A 455 12.69 0.07 24.48
CA TRP A 455 13.55 0.91 25.32
C TRP A 455 13.62 0.56 26.81
N MET A 456 12.88 -0.45 27.30
CA MET A 456 12.87 -0.80 28.73
C MET A 456 14.24 -1.29 29.23
N ALA A 457 15.10 -1.73 28.33
CA ALA A 457 16.48 -2.10 28.61
C ALA A 457 17.50 -0.95 28.40
N SER A 458 17.10 0.20 27.85
CA SER A 458 17.99 1.35 27.62
C SER A 458 18.22 2.15 28.91
N PRO A 459 19.48 2.29 29.38
CA PRO A 459 19.80 3.18 30.50
C PRO A 459 19.43 4.64 30.25
N LEU A 460 19.56 5.15 29.02
CA LEU A 460 19.18 6.52 28.68
C LEU A 460 17.67 6.73 28.75
N ALA A 461 16.87 5.79 28.22
CA ALA A 461 15.41 5.84 28.30
C ALA A 461 14.91 5.81 29.75
N ARG A 462 15.49 4.98 30.62
CA ARG A 462 15.15 4.96 32.04
C ARG A 462 15.42 6.31 32.72
N LYS A 463 16.56 6.95 32.44
CA LYS A 463 16.86 8.29 32.97
C LYS A 463 15.87 9.35 32.47
N LEU A 464 15.47 9.26 31.20
CA LEU A 464 14.43 10.13 30.64
C LEU A 464 13.10 9.93 31.38
N MET A 465 12.70 8.66 31.58
CA MET A 465 11.48 8.32 32.32
C MET A 465 11.48 8.89 33.74
N GLU A 466 12.58 8.73 34.47
CA GLU A 466 12.74 9.29 35.83
C GLU A 466 12.67 10.82 35.84
N ARG A 467 13.30 11.48 34.86
CA ARG A 467 13.35 12.94 34.78
C ARG A 467 11.99 13.57 34.47
N GLU A 468 11.26 12.97 33.53
CA GLU A 468 9.99 13.52 33.01
C GLU A 468 8.75 12.91 33.68
N GLY A 469 8.93 11.92 34.56
CA GLY A 469 7.83 11.20 35.20
C GLY A 469 7.02 10.35 34.20
N ILE A 470 7.67 9.75 33.22
CA ILE A 470 7.03 8.95 32.16
C ILE A 470 6.95 7.48 32.56
N GLU A 471 5.79 6.86 32.34
CA GLU A 471 5.57 5.44 32.60
C GLU A 471 5.52 4.62 31.31
N GLY A 472 6.34 3.56 31.27
CA GLY A 472 6.36 2.54 30.23
C GLY A 472 6.68 3.04 28.82
N THR A 473 6.61 2.08 27.89
CA THR A 473 6.91 2.29 26.47
C THR A 473 5.97 3.29 25.81
N PHE A 474 4.66 3.14 25.99
CA PHE A 474 3.69 4.01 25.32
C PHE A 474 3.74 5.45 25.85
N GLY A 475 4.10 5.65 27.12
CA GLY A 475 4.39 6.99 27.64
C GLY A 475 5.61 7.63 26.96
N LEU A 476 6.68 6.86 26.74
CA LEU A 476 7.86 7.32 25.99
C LEU A 476 7.54 7.61 24.52
N GLN A 477 6.72 6.78 23.87
CA GLN A 477 6.24 7.00 22.52
C GLN A 477 5.43 8.30 22.43
N SER A 478 4.51 8.53 23.37
CA SER A 478 3.73 9.78 23.47
C SER A 478 4.63 11.01 23.67
N TYR A 479 5.65 10.91 24.54
CA TYR A 479 6.66 11.97 24.71
C TYR A 479 7.39 12.29 23.40
N PHE A 480 7.86 11.26 22.70
CA PHE A 480 8.51 11.39 21.40
C PHE A 480 7.57 12.06 20.38
N MET A 481 6.34 11.56 20.26
CA MET A 481 5.35 12.04 19.30
C MET A 481 4.93 13.49 19.54
N LYS A 482 4.86 13.95 20.79
CA LYS A 482 4.61 15.36 21.10
C LYS A 482 5.72 16.27 20.60
N ARG A 483 6.98 15.85 20.74
CA ARG A 483 8.13 16.60 20.19
C ARG A 483 8.08 16.63 18.67
N ILE A 484 7.77 15.50 18.01
CA ILE A 484 7.60 15.46 16.55
C ILE A 484 6.46 16.37 16.10
N GLN A 485 5.30 16.31 16.74
CA GLN A 485 4.17 17.19 16.44
C GLN A 485 4.56 18.67 16.52
N GLN A 486 5.32 19.06 17.55
CA GLN A 486 5.82 20.42 17.68
C GLN A 486 6.76 20.80 16.53
N MET A 487 7.72 19.92 16.19
CA MET A 487 8.66 20.17 15.09
C MET A 487 7.96 20.33 13.73
N LEU A 488 6.88 19.56 13.50
CA LEU A 488 6.04 19.70 12.32
C LEU A 488 5.27 21.03 12.31
N ALA A 489 4.68 21.39 13.46
CA ALA A 489 3.94 22.65 13.61
C ALA A 489 4.83 23.88 13.37
N GLU A 490 6.08 23.86 13.86
CA GLU A 490 7.09 24.91 13.61
C GLU A 490 7.43 25.06 12.12
N ARG A 491 7.21 24.01 11.32
CA ARG A 491 7.38 23.98 9.86
C ARG A 491 6.06 24.21 9.10
N GLY A 492 4.98 24.56 9.79
CA GLY A 492 3.67 24.79 9.20
C GLY A 492 2.99 23.52 8.68
N LYS A 493 3.38 22.35 9.19
CA LYS A 493 2.79 21.05 8.84
C LYS A 493 1.94 20.52 9.98
N LEU A 494 0.99 19.68 9.62
CA LEU A 494 0.10 18.95 10.51
C LEU A 494 0.53 17.49 10.58
N LEU A 495 0.40 16.90 11.77
CA LEU A 495 0.72 15.49 11.98
C LEU A 495 -0.41 14.62 11.43
N ALA A 496 -0.05 13.62 10.63
CA ALA A 496 -0.86 12.44 10.39
C ALA A 496 -0.16 11.20 10.98
N GLY A 497 -0.91 10.19 11.41
CA GLY A 497 -0.32 8.96 11.97
C GLY A 497 -1.32 7.82 12.03
N TRP A 498 -0.85 6.62 12.35
CA TRP A 498 -1.71 5.47 12.66
C TRP A 498 -2.39 5.66 14.03
N ASP A 499 -3.48 4.92 14.28
CA ASP A 499 -4.33 5.15 15.46
C ASP A 499 -3.60 5.02 16.80
N GLU A 500 -2.50 4.25 16.84
CA GLU A 500 -1.65 4.10 18.02
C GLU A 500 -0.94 5.38 18.47
N VAL A 501 -0.84 6.40 17.62
CA VAL A 501 -0.37 7.74 18.02
C VAL A 501 -1.25 8.35 19.12
N SER A 502 -2.48 7.87 19.29
CA SER A 502 -3.36 8.27 20.40
C SER A 502 -3.02 7.62 21.75
N HIS A 503 -2.19 6.57 21.78
CA HIS A 503 -1.85 5.83 22.99
C HIS A 503 -0.89 6.59 23.92
N GLY A 504 -0.76 6.12 25.17
CA GLY A 504 0.19 6.71 26.13
C GLY A 504 -0.07 8.18 26.48
N GLY A 505 -1.30 8.65 26.31
CA GLY A 505 -1.69 10.04 26.48
C GLY A 505 -1.66 10.88 25.19
N GLY A 506 -1.34 10.25 24.05
CA GLY A 506 -1.52 10.79 22.71
C GLY A 506 -0.74 12.06 22.38
N VAL A 507 -1.07 12.68 21.26
CA VAL A 507 -0.61 14.03 20.88
C VAL A 507 -1.75 15.03 21.01
N ASN A 508 -1.52 16.32 20.73
CA ASN A 508 -2.63 17.27 20.69
C ASN A 508 -3.61 16.89 19.56
N PRO A 509 -4.91 16.64 19.83
CA PRO A 509 -5.86 16.26 18.80
C PRO A 509 -6.11 17.37 17.77
N ALA A 510 -6.00 18.63 18.18
CA ALA A 510 -6.25 19.76 17.30
C ALA A 510 -5.24 19.80 16.14
N GLY A 511 -5.75 19.63 14.92
CA GLY A 511 -4.92 19.61 13.71
C GLY A 511 -4.20 18.29 13.46
N THR A 512 -4.55 17.22 14.18
CA THR A 512 -3.99 15.87 13.97
C THR A 512 -5.00 14.98 13.25
N LEU A 513 -4.50 14.22 12.28
CA LEU A 513 -5.27 13.23 11.51
C LEU A 513 -4.80 11.82 11.87
N LEU A 514 -5.70 10.91 12.20
CA LEU A 514 -5.37 9.52 12.51
C LEU A 514 -6.01 8.53 11.52
N MET A 515 -5.23 7.53 11.12
CA MET A 515 -5.65 6.42 10.27
C MET A 515 -6.16 5.27 11.15
N ALA A 516 -7.47 5.10 11.23
CA ALA A 516 -8.09 4.06 12.05
C ALA A 516 -8.17 2.75 11.28
N TRP A 517 -7.33 1.78 11.62
CA TRP A 517 -7.14 0.56 10.83
C TRP A 517 -7.66 -0.71 11.50
N GLN A 518 -7.80 -0.71 12.83
CA GLN A 518 -8.12 -1.92 13.59
C GLN A 518 -9.60 -2.35 13.44
N LYS A 519 -10.54 -1.42 13.64
CA LYS A 519 -11.99 -1.67 13.57
C LYS A 519 -12.79 -0.36 13.50
N PRO A 520 -14.05 -0.36 13.02
CA PRO A 520 -14.85 0.86 12.88
C PRO A 520 -15.02 1.66 14.17
N GLU A 521 -15.11 0.99 15.32
CA GLU A 521 -15.35 1.61 16.63
C GLU A 521 -14.19 2.52 17.06
N VAL A 522 -12.95 2.17 16.69
CA VAL A 522 -11.75 2.97 17.00
C VAL A 522 -11.88 4.35 16.34
N GLY A 523 -12.40 4.44 15.13
CA GLY A 523 -12.58 5.72 14.46
C GLY A 523 -13.54 6.67 15.22
N LEU A 524 -14.61 6.11 15.80
CA LEU A 524 -15.54 6.90 16.62
C LEU A 524 -14.88 7.33 17.94
N GLU A 525 -14.14 6.43 18.59
CA GLU A 525 -13.41 6.71 19.84
C GLU A 525 -12.35 7.83 19.64
N LEU A 526 -11.63 7.81 18.52
CA LEU A 526 -10.67 8.86 18.17
C LEU A 526 -11.35 10.20 17.88
N ALA A 527 -12.47 10.19 17.17
CA ALA A 527 -13.23 11.40 16.90
C ALA A 527 -13.80 12.03 18.19
N GLN A 528 -14.23 11.22 19.16
CA GLN A 528 -14.64 11.68 20.49
C GLN A 528 -13.50 12.36 21.26
N GLN A 529 -12.25 11.95 21.01
CA GLN A 529 -11.06 12.60 21.56
C GLN A 529 -10.67 13.88 20.79
N GLY A 530 -11.34 14.19 19.68
CA GLY A 530 -11.15 15.41 18.89
C GLY A 530 -10.16 15.29 17.72
N TYR A 531 -9.70 14.07 17.41
CA TYR A 531 -8.89 13.81 16.22
C TYR A 531 -9.76 13.84 14.96
N ASP A 532 -9.17 14.29 13.84
CA ASP A 532 -9.72 13.95 12.53
C ASP A 532 -9.34 12.50 12.20
N VAL A 533 -10.21 11.78 11.49
CA VAL A 533 -10.08 10.34 11.26
C VAL A 533 -10.27 9.99 9.79
N VAL A 534 -9.42 9.10 9.30
CA VAL A 534 -9.59 8.37 8.03
C VAL A 534 -9.71 6.89 8.34
N MET A 535 -10.75 6.25 7.83
CA MET A 535 -10.99 4.82 8.06
C MET A 535 -10.19 3.98 7.05
N THR A 536 -9.37 3.07 7.57
CA THR A 536 -8.51 2.15 6.81
C THR A 536 -8.63 0.70 7.35
N PRO A 537 -9.84 0.15 7.54
CA PRO A 537 -10.02 -1.15 8.20
C PRO A 537 -9.30 -2.30 7.48
N GLY A 538 -8.41 -3.00 8.18
CA GLY A 538 -7.67 -4.15 7.65
C GLY A 538 -8.56 -5.26 7.10
N GLN A 539 -9.70 -5.49 7.76
CA GLN A 539 -10.70 -6.50 7.39
C GLN A 539 -11.42 -6.22 6.05
N ALA A 540 -11.22 -5.06 5.42
CA ALA A 540 -11.92 -4.71 4.18
C ALA A 540 -11.06 -3.99 3.14
N TYR A 541 -10.20 -3.06 3.58
CA TYR A 541 -9.52 -2.08 2.72
C TYR A 541 -8.00 -2.29 2.61
N TYR A 542 -7.47 -3.34 3.25
CA TYR A 542 -6.09 -3.78 3.04
C TYR A 542 -6.04 -4.70 1.82
N LEU A 543 -5.34 -4.24 0.80
CA LEU A 543 -5.31 -4.86 -0.52
C LEU A 543 -4.24 -5.95 -0.63
N ASP A 544 -3.42 -6.15 0.41
CA ASP A 544 -2.49 -7.27 0.56
C ASP A 544 -3.16 -8.56 1.06
N MET A 545 -4.38 -8.47 1.59
CA MET A 545 -5.14 -9.61 2.10
C MET A 545 -5.56 -10.57 1.01
N VAL A 546 -5.60 -11.86 1.32
CA VAL A 546 -6.17 -12.93 0.50
C VAL A 546 -7.63 -12.63 0.16
N GLN A 547 -8.07 -13.08 -1.02
CA GLN A 547 -9.45 -12.88 -1.48
C GLN A 547 -10.33 -14.12 -1.29
N ALA A 548 -9.76 -15.25 -0.88
CA ALA A 548 -10.44 -16.50 -0.62
C ALA A 548 -9.75 -17.30 0.49
N GLU A 549 -10.47 -18.25 1.11
CA GLU A 549 -9.94 -19.06 2.23
C GLU A 549 -9.08 -20.24 1.74
N GLU A 550 -9.17 -20.58 0.46
CA GLU A 550 -8.50 -21.72 -0.13
C GLU A 550 -6.98 -21.58 -0.06
N PHE A 551 -6.31 -22.69 0.22
CA PHE A 551 -4.88 -22.71 0.50
C PHE A 551 -4.03 -22.22 -0.69
N GLN A 552 -4.49 -22.36 -1.94
CA GLN A 552 -3.75 -21.83 -3.09
C GLN A 552 -3.95 -20.32 -3.32
N GLU A 553 -4.81 -19.64 -2.57
CA GLU A 553 -4.93 -18.18 -2.67
C GLU A 553 -3.64 -17.52 -2.15
N PRO A 554 -3.01 -16.58 -2.89
CA PRO A 554 -1.88 -15.82 -2.39
C PRO A 554 -2.31 -14.63 -1.55
N GLY A 555 -1.47 -14.18 -0.62
CA GLY A 555 -1.66 -12.93 0.13
C GLY A 555 -1.45 -13.09 1.63
N ALA A 556 -1.68 -12.00 2.37
CA ALA A 556 -1.74 -12.00 3.82
C ALA A 556 -3.14 -12.43 4.31
N SER A 557 -3.26 -12.92 5.53
CA SER A 557 -4.57 -13.35 6.07
C SER A 557 -4.74 -13.00 7.54
N TRP A 558 -3.99 -12.01 8.03
CA TRP A 558 -3.99 -11.67 9.46
C TRP A 558 -5.26 -10.88 9.84
N ALA A 559 -5.81 -10.06 8.93
CA ALA A 559 -7.08 -9.36 9.12
C ALA A 559 -8.31 -10.18 8.69
N GLY A 560 -8.09 -11.38 8.15
CA GLY A 560 -9.12 -12.26 7.57
C GLY A 560 -9.06 -12.32 6.06
N THR A 561 -10.15 -12.84 5.47
CA THR A 561 -10.31 -13.01 4.02
C THR A 561 -11.14 -11.87 3.45
N VAL A 562 -10.62 -11.18 2.44
CA VAL A 562 -11.18 -9.93 1.94
C VAL A 562 -11.54 -10.08 0.45
N PRO A 563 -12.62 -10.79 0.10
CA PRO A 563 -13.05 -10.94 -1.28
C PRO A 563 -13.57 -9.61 -1.84
N PRO A 564 -13.53 -9.40 -3.17
CA PRO A 564 -14.03 -8.18 -3.82
C PRO A 564 -15.44 -7.74 -3.40
N GLN A 565 -16.36 -8.69 -3.22
CA GLN A 565 -17.72 -8.38 -2.78
C GLN A 565 -17.74 -7.86 -1.35
N HIS A 566 -16.90 -8.39 -0.46
CA HIS A 566 -16.80 -7.89 0.91
C HIS A 566 -16.27 -6.46 0.91
N THR A 567 -15.15 -6.19 0.22
CA THR A 567 -14.61 -4.83 0.06
C THR A 567 -15.65 -3.86 -0.49
N TYR A 568 -16.42 -4.25 -1.51
CA TYR A 568 -17.45 -3.41 -2.10
C TYR A 568 -18.62 -3.13 -1.16
N THR A 569 -19.11 -4.15 -0.45
CA THR A 569 -20.29 -4.03 0.41
C THR A 569 -19.98 -3.48 1.81
N TYR A 570 -18.70 -3.45 2.20
CA TYR A 570 -18.27 -2.96 3.50
C TYR A 570 -18.54 -1.46 3.65
N GLU A 571 -19.10 -1.09 4.79
CA GLU A 571 -19.28 0.31 5.19
C GLU A 571 -18.31 0.59 6.34
N ALA A 572 -17.14 1.14 5.99
CA ALA A 572 -16.04 1.36 6.94
C ALA A 572 -16.31 2.41 8.02
N VAL A 573 -17.36 3.20 7.84
CA VAL A 573 -17.71 4.33 8.69
C VAL A 573 -18.93 3.93 9.50
N ALA A 574 -18.78 3.86 10.82
CA ALA A 574 -19.91 3.73 11.73
C ALA A 574 -20.88 4.92 11.57
N GLU A 575 -22.08 4.86 12.13
CA GLU A 575 -22.94 6.04 12.20
C GLU A 575 -22.31 7.06 13.16
N PHE A 576 -21.62 8.06 12.61
CA PHE A 576 -21.08 9.17 13.40
C PHE A 576 -22.23 10.08 13.83
N PRO A 577 -22.33 10.44 15.12
CA PRO A 577 -23.24 11.49 15.56
C PRO A 577 -23.00 12.80 14.78
N PRO A 578 -24.04 13.60 14.50
CA PRO A 578 -23.91 14.83 13.71
C PRO A 578 -22.81 15.78 14.20
N GLU A 579 -22.58 15.85 15.51
CA GLU A 579 -21.54 16.68 16.13
C GLU A 579 -20.10 16.20 15.87
N LEU A 580 -19.92 14.90 15.58
CA LEU A 580 -18.62 14.29 15.25
C LEU A 580 -18.41 14.11 13.74
N ALA A 581 -19.44 14.28 12.92
CA ALA A 581 -19.38 14.06 11.48
C ALA A 581 -18.24 14.83 10.78
N ARG A 582 -17.88 16.02 11.27
CA ARG A 582 -16.77 16.82 10.73
C ARG A 582 -15.38 16.17 10.90
N HIS A 583 -15.21 15.33 11.92
CA HIS A 583 -13.95 14.65 12.20
C HIS A 583 -13.75 13.44 11.28
N MET A 584 -14.82 12.88 10.73
CA MET A 584 -14.77 11.80 9.76
C MET A 584 -14.38 12.35 8.38
N ARG A 585 -13.11 12.20 7.99
CA ARG A 585 -12.56 12.80 6.76
C ARG A 585 -12.80 11.96 5.52
N GLY A 586 -12.75 10.64 5.67
CA GLY A 586 -13.07 9.70 4.60
C GLY A 586 -12.41 8.33 4.75
N VAL A 587 -12.18 7.65 3.64
CA VAL A 587 -11.68 6.28 3.61
C VAL A 587 -10.43 6.15 2.76
N GLN A 588 -9.64 5.11 3.04
CA GLN A 588 -8.42 4.84 2.28
C GLN A 588 -8.15 3.35 2.10
N ALA A 589 -7.70 2.99 0.91
CA ALA A 589 -7.13 1.68 0.60
C ALA A 589 -5.68 1.62 1.09
N CYS A 590 -5.22 0.50 1.63
CA CYS A 590 -3.82 0.29 2.00
C CYS A 590 -3.20 -0.86 1.22
N ILE A 591 -2.07 -0.60 0.56
CA ILE A 591 -1.30 -1.61 -0.16
C ILE A 591 0.03 -1.79 0.58
N TRP A 592 0.11 -2.78 1.47
CA TRP A 592 1.35 -3.23 2.12
C TRP A 592 2.06 -4.27 1.24
N SER A 593 3.37 -4.16 1.06
CA SER A 593 4.02 -4.79 -0.09
C SER A 593 4.71 -6.15 0.19
N GLU A 594 4.52 -6.79 1.35
CA GLU A 594 5.24 -8.01 1.72
C GLU A 594 4.95 -9.22 0.83
N HIS A 595 3.78 -9.25 0.19
CA HIS A 595 3.36 -10.32 -0.73
C HIS A 595 3.49 -9.98 -2.22
N PHE A 596 3.88 -8.75 -2.55
CA PHE A 596 3.88 -8.23 -3.92
C PHE A 596 5.20 -8.55 -4.64
N LEU A 597 5.43 -9.85 -4.90
CA LEU A 597 6.69 -10.32 -5.48
C LEU A 597 6.87 -9.95 -6.96
N ASN A 598 5.77 -9.65 -7.65
CA ASN A 598 5.75 -9.19 -9.04
C ASN A 598 4.40 -8.51 -9.36
N ARG A 599 4.29 -7.99 -10.60
CA ARG A 599 3.09 -7.31 -11.10
C ARG A 599 1.83 -8.20 -11.10
N ASP A 600 1.94 -9.51 -11.29
CA ASP A 600 0.77 -10.39 -11.31
C ASP A 600 0.17 -10.55 -9.90
N TYR A 601 1.02 -10.65 -8.87
CA TYR A 601 0.57 -10.57 -7.47
C TYR A 601 -0.13 -9.25 -7.19
N PHE A 602 0.46 -8.14 -7.67
CA PHE A 602 -0.15 -6.82 -7.53
C PHE A 602 -1.52 -6.76 -8.17
N ASN A 603 -1.61 -7.16 -9.44
CA ASN A 603 -2.85 -7.11 -10.19
C ASN A 603 -3.93 -8.02 -9.60
N HIS A 604 -3.56 -9.22 -9.16
CA HIS A 604 -4.47 -10.17 -8.52
C HIS A 604 -5.05 -9.60 -7.23
N LEU A 605 -4.20 -9.08 -6.34
CA LEU A 605 -4.61 -8.62 -5.02
C LEU A 605 -5.26 -7.22 -5.05
N VAL A 606 -4.76 -6.28 -5.84
CA VAL A 606 -5.27 -4.89 -5.82
C VAL A 606 -6.56 -4.75 -6.61
N PHE A 607 -6.73 -5.49 -7.71
CA PHE A 607 -7.91 -5.37 -8.58
C PHE A 607 -8.81 -6.60 -8.49
N PRO A 608 -10.14 -6.41 -8.41
CA PRO A 608 -10.91 -5.17 -8.57
C PRO A 608 -11.19 -4.41 -7.25
N ARG A 609 -10.44 -4.68 -6.16
CA ARG A 609 -10.74 -4.13 -4.83
C ARG A 609 -10.47 -2.62 -4.72
N LEU A 610 -9.41 -2.10 -5.32
CA LEU A 610 -9.12 -0.65 -5.34
C LEU A 610 -10.29 0.20 -5.89
N PRO A 611 -10.87 -0.09 -7.08
CA PRO A 611 -12.04 0.64 -7.55
C PRO A 611 -13.30 0.41 -6.69
N ALA A 612 -13.43 -0.72 -5.99
CA ALA A 612 -14.52 -0.93 -5.05
C ALA A 612 -14.43 0.05 -3.85
N ILE A 613 -13.21 0.30 -3.37
CA ILE A 613 -12.95 1.28 -2.30
C ILE A 613 -13.19 2.70 -2.80
N ALA A 614 -12.78 3.02 -4.04
CA ALA A 614 -13.10 4.31 -4.65
C ALA A 614 -14.63 4.52 -4.75
N GLU A 615 -15.39 3.47 -5.07
CA GLU A 615 -16.85 3.52 -5.09
C GLU A 615 -17.44 3.75 -3.70
N ALA A 616 -16.92 3.08 -2.66
CA ALA A 616 -17.31 3.34 -1.27
C ALA A 616 -16.98 4.77 -0.81
N ALA A 617 -15.92 5.36 -1.35
CA ALA A 617 -15.46 6.71 -1.02
C ALA A 617 -16.27 7.82 -1.70
N TRP A 618 -16.99 7.50 -2.77
CA TRP A 618 -17.69 8.46 -3.63
C TRP A 618 -19.20 8.26 -3.65
N THR A 619 -19.66 7.06 -3.99
CA THR A 619 -21.07 6.76 -4.27
C THR A 619 -21.88 6.70 -2.97
N PRO A 620 -23.07 7.33 -2.91
CA PRO A 620 -23.99 7.15 -1.79
C PRO A 620 -24.30 5.68 -1.56
N ARG A 621 -24.38 5.26 -0.29
CA ARG A 621 -24.58 3.85 0.10
C ARG A 621 -25.74 3.20 -0.66
N ASP A 622 -26.88 3.87 -0.73
CA ASP A 622 -28.11 3.36 -1.32
C ASP A 622 -28.04 3.24 -2.86
N ASN A 623 -27.04 3.84 -3.49
CA ASN A 623 -26.82 3.77 -4.92
C ASN A 623 -25.82 2.68 -5.34
N LYS A 624 -25.16 2.01 -4.39
CA LYS A 624 -24.20 0.93 -4.69
C LYS A 624 -24.96 -0.31 -5.21
N ASP A 625 -24.49 -0.87 -6.33
CA ASP A 625 -24.98 -2.12 -6.92
C ASP A 625 -23.79 -3.01 -7.29
N TRP A 626 -23.62 -4.10 -6.54
CA TRP A 626 -22.52 -5.05 -6.70
C TRP A 626 -22.45 -5.66 -8.10
N LEU A 627 -23.60 -5.99 -8.69
CA LEU A 627 -23.62 -6.64 -10.00
C LEU A 627 -23.32 -5.62 -11.12
N ARG A 628 -23.74 -4.37 -10.97
CA ARG A 628 -23.33 -3.28 -11.88
C ARG A 628 -21.84 -3.04 -11.79
N PHE A 629 -21.31 -2.91 -10.58
CA PHE A 629 -19.88 -2.78 -10.35
C PHE A 629 -19.09 -3.92 -10.99
N ALA A 630 -19.49 -5.18 -10.73
CA ALA A 630 -18.79 -6.36 -11.26
C ALA A 630 -18.76 -6.42 -12.80
N ALA A 631 -19.80 -5.92 -13.47
CA ALA A 631 -19.81 -5.83 -14.93
C ALA A 631 -18.90 -4.71 -15.44
N LEU A 632 -18.97 -3.52 -14.83
CA LEU A 632 -18.27 -2.33 -15.30
C LEU A 632 -16.77 -2.34 -14.97
N VAL A 633 -16.37 -2.90 -13.83
CA VAL A 633 -14.97 -2.87 -13.35
C VAL A 633 -14.01 -3.64 -14.27
N ARG A 634 -14.53 -4.50 -15.13
CA ARG A 634 -13.77 -5.24 -16.15
C ARG A 634 -13.21 -4.33 -17.25
N LEU A 635 -13.79 -3.14 -17.41
CA LEU A 635 -13.36 -2.11 -18.36
C LEU A 635 -12.29 -1.17 -17.78
N SER A 636 -11.98 -1.32 -16.49
CA SER A 636 -11.00 -0.51 -15.79
C SER A 636 -9.59 -0.64 -16.35
N PRO A 637 -8.76 0.41 -16.24
CA PRO A 637 -7.35 0.32 -16.56
C PRO A 637 -6.65 -0.71 -15.65
N ARG A 638 -5.71 -1.47 -16.21
CA ARG A 638 -4.86 -2.44 -15.47
C ARG A 638 -3.50 -1.84 -15.14
N TYR A 639 -2.94 -2.18 -13.99
CA TYR A 639 -1.63 -1.70 -13.54
C TYR A 639 -0.46 -2.33 -14.30
#